data_AF-A0A2V3J6T5-F1
#
_entry.id   AF-A0A2V3J6T5-F1
#
_cell.length_a   1.000
_cell.length_b   1.000
_cell.length_c   1.000
_cell.angle_alpha   90.00
_cell.angle_beta   90.00
_cell.angle_gamma   90.00
#
_symmetry.space_group_name_H-M   'P 1'
#
loop_
_entity.id
_entity.type
_entity.pdbx_description
1 polymer ?
#
loop_
_entity_poly.entity_id
_entity_poly.type
_entity_poly.pdbx_seq_one_letter_code
_entity_poly.pdbx_strand_id
1 'polypeptide(L)'
;MPAFVNYATLKRSAFTPSHISVCRTTTANGRLSRLIYRRSRLRHAVSMSDKGERQSRGRSDTEQATDDQIRDEEPEDTFVLEDAYLVEDDMLNDSDDDDRRIIWNKLPSPRALFKTSYITDLVIVFAIVAIVYGLVQTTGRLFSSAPYSALTIETSLNVLPWYAAQSLTRMAAGYVVSLIFSLIYAYIAYRVKFAARLLMLVIDVLQSIPLLSFLPGVVLGLIAIFPGARVGVELAAVLLLFTSMAWNMLLGFYQSLSCIPHDLQDVSNTFRLSPWKRFWVLELPAGAIGLVWNSIISVAGGWFFLISIESFELGNRDFKLPGIGSYLAVAAETSNYTAIFAGLLTIVAIIVVIDFVLWRPLITWSTKFTYGSTPDENKPRSVVLNALQKSPLFRRLHSSVVAPAWEDFVNLNIRNPITGELIATDEAKKAKWARDTIATKEIPYVEENGGGFEIPLWRFFTQVFSSASEVVSGVAGRALPVLVFTALSVGIGYGVFQAGQLVNALPLESWISIGTAAAATFGRVLAALGLSLLWTVPAGVAIGRNAKLSATVQPIVQIAASVPATALFPFLLLFLARLGGGLEIGSVALMMLGTMWYVLFNVIAGAQAIPSELFDVDSVYNKEGVVKRWRKLILPGIFPYLITGIVTAVGGAWNASIVSEYVVFQGGVLKTDGLGALISEAAAGGDYALLLAGTVVMSLLVLVTNKFVWGPLYRLAETKYRM
;
A
#
# COMPACT_ATOMS: atom_id res chain seq x y z
N MET A 1 -41.36 29.40 18.61
CA MET A 1 -41.53 30.00 19.96
C MET A 1 -40.67 29.22 20.95
N PRO A 2 -39.96 29.89 21.87
CA PRO A 2 -38.54 30.19 21.60
C PRO A 2 -37.55 29.84 22.73
N ALA A 3 -36.26 30.04 22.37
CA ALA A 3 -35.11 30.41 23.20
C ALA A 3 -34.40 29.31 24.00
N PHE A 4 -33.08 29.15 23.75
CA PHE A 4 -32.09 29.58 24.73
C PHE A 4 -30.74 29.91 24.05
N VAL A 5 -30.11 30.95 24.59
CA VAL A 5 -29.05 31.79 24.06
C VAL A 5 -27.68 31.37 24.63
N ASN A 6 -26.63 31.66 23.86
CA ASN A 6 -25.21 31.79 24.23
C ASN A 6 -24.91 32.01 25.72
N TYR A 7 -23.92 31.27 26.23
CA TYR A 7 -23.05 31.72 27.33
C TYR A 7 -21.59 31.44 26.98
N ALA A 8 -20.97 32.41 26.32
CA ALA A 8 -19.57 32.74 26.54
C ALA A 8 -19.53 33.88 27.57
N THR A 9 -18.42 33.95 28.31
CA THR A 9 -18.01 35.02 29.26
C THR A 9 -18.49 34.86 30.71
N LEU A 10 -17.63 34.28 31.56
CA LEU A 10 -17.37 34.80 32.92
C LEU A 10 -15.99 34.34 33.45
N LYS A 11 -15.06 35.29 33.42
CA LYS A 11 -13.97 35.62 34.36
C LYS A 11 -12.93 34.56 34.78
N ARG A 12 -11.72 34.80 34.25
CA ARG A 12 -10.41 34.63 34.90
C ARG A 12 -10.37 35.32 36.28
N SER A 13 -9.76 34.65 37.26
CA SER A 13 -9.02 35.29 38.34
C SER A 13 -7.78 34.47 38.70
N ALA A 14 -6.63 35.13 38.59
CA ALA A 14 -5.38 34.93 39.34
C ALA A 14 -4.69 33.55 39.33
N PHE A 15 -3.66 33.39 38.51
CA PHE A 15 -2.39 32.81 38.95
C PHE A 15 -1.24 33.50 38.19
N THR A 16 -0.45 34.28 38.93
CA THR A 16 0.82 34.89 38.52
C THR A 16 1.91 33.82 38.42
N PRO A 17 2.78 33.80 37.40
CA PRO A 17 3.94 32.92 37.38
C PRO A 17 5.09 33.57 38.13
N SER A 18 5.45 32.99 39.28
CA SER A 18 6.70 33.27 39.99
C SER A 18 7.90 32.69 39.22
N HIS A 19 9.00 33.43 39.30
CA HIS A 19 10.29 33.17 38.67
C HIS A 19 10.80 31.73 38.84
N ILE A 20 11.07 31.03 37.73
CA ILE A 20 11.99 29.88 37.71
C ILE A 20 13.35 30.37 37.21
N SER A 21 14.25 30.54 38.16
CA SER A 21 15.67 30.80 37.99
C SER A 21 16.35 29.55 37.43
N VAL A 22 16.75 29.58 36.15
CA VAL A 22 17.57 28.52 35.56
C VAL A 22 19.01 28.70 36.04
N CYS A 23 19.44 27.87 36.99
CA CYS A 23 20.84 27.78 37.40
C CYS A 23 21.64 27.08 36.30
N ARG A 24 22.50 27.82 35.60
CA ARG A 24 23.50 27.27 34.68
C ARG A 24 24.71 26.80 35.48
N THR A 25 24.94 25.49 35.56
CA THR A 25 26.27 24.95 35.90
C THR A 25 26.99 24.56 34.62
N THR A 26 27.89 25.45 34.20
CA THR A 26 28.96 25.19 33.23
C THR A 26 29.96 24.22 33.85
N THR A 27 30.21 23.08 33.20
CA THR A 27 31.46 22.33 33.42
C THR A 27 32.30 22.39 32.15
N ALA A 28 33.45 23.05 32.29
CA ALA A 28 34.51 23.06 31.31
C ALA A 28 35.23 21.72 31.35
N ASN A 29 35.07 20.91 30.30
CA ASN A 29 36.13 20.11 29.67
C ASN A 29 35.49 19.10 28.70
N GLY A 30 35.61 19.40 27.40
CA GLY A 30 35.23 18.48 26.35
C GLY A 30 36.12 17.23 26.37
N ARG A 31 35.50 16.06 26.58
CA ARG A 31 35.95 14.73 26.12
C ARG A 31 34.80 13.73 26.35
N LEU A 32 34.11 13.34 25.27
CA LEU A 32 33.15 12.24 25.31
C LEU A 32 33.90 10.92 25.40
N SER A 33 33.79 10.23 26.53
CA SER A 33 34.19 8.83 26.69
C SER A 33 32.97 7.98 27.02
N ARG A 34 32.86 6.85 26.32
CA ARG A 34 31.78 5.85 26.43
C ARG A 34 31.80 5.24 27.83
N LEU A 35 30.67 5.21 28.52
CA LEU A 35 30.53 4.48 29.79
C LEU A 35 29.57 3.30 29.62
N ILE A 36 30.20 2.13 29.54
CA ILE A 36 29.60 0.80 29.61
C ILE A 36 29.40 0.49 31.10
N TYR A 37 28.16 0.25 31.55
CA TYR A 37 27.90 -0.16 32.93
C TYR A 37 28.07 -1.69 33.04
N ARG A 38 29.16 -2.12 33.68
CA ARG A 38 29.43 -3.52 34.07
C ARG A 38 29.37 -3.58 35.60
N ARG A 39 28.35 -4.24 36.15
CA ARG A 39 28.14 -4.38 37.60
C ARG A 39 29.08 -5.45 38.16
N SER A 40 30.07 -5.05 38.96
CA SER A 40 30.90 -5.96 39.76
C SER A 40 30.56 -5.80 41.25
N ARG A 41 30.21 -6.92 41.88
CA ARG A 41 30.10 -7.09 43.34
C ARG A 41 31.40 -6.65 44.03
N LEU A 42 31.29 -6.05 45.21
CA LEU A 42 32.17 -6.32 46.35
C LEU A 42 31.44 -6.02 47.65
N ARG A 43 31.53 -6.99 48.57
CA ARG A 43 30.98 -7.00 49.92
C ARG A 43 31.86 -6.13 50.82
N HIS A 44 31.27 -5.54 51.85
CA HIS A 44 31.88 -5.55 53.19
C HIS A 44 30.80 -5.60 54.26
N ALA A 45 30.93 -6.61 55.12
CA ALA A 45 30.18 -6.82 56.34
C ALA A 45 30.91 -6.13 57.50
N VAL A 46 30.16 -5.63 58.49
CA VAL A 46 30.55 -5.65 59.91
C VAL A 46 29.28 -5.87 60.73
N SER A 47 29.27 -6.96 61.50
CA SER A 47 28.30 -7.29 62.54
C SER A 47 28.77 -6.82 63.91
N MET A 48 27.85 -6.53 64.83
CA MET A 48 27.87 -6.93 66.25
C MET A 48 26.51 -6.52 66.83
N SER A 49 25.62 -7.45 67.16
CA SER A 49 25.55 -8.19 68.43
C SER A 49 25.24 -7.28 69.62
N ASP A 50 23.98 -7.28 70.06
CA ASP A 50 23.71 -7.23 71.49
C ASP A 50 22.56 -8.18 71.88
N LYS A 51 22.78 -8.90 72.97
CA LYS A 51 21.91 -9.93 73.54
C LYS A 51 21.25 -9.37 74.80
N GLY A 52 19.99 -9.71 74.99
CA GLY A 52 19.59 -10.34 76.26
C GLY A 52 18.66 -9.59 77.19
N GLU A 53 17.75 -10.40 77.73
CA GLU A 53 17.11 -10.34 79.04
C GLU A 53 15.75 -9.66 79.25
N ARG A 54 14.78 -10.54 79.59
CA ARG A 54 13.80 -10.48 80.70
C ARG A 54 12.78 -9.31 80.64
N GLN A 55 11.48 -9.50 80.83
CA GLN A 55 10.87 -10.08 82.01
C GLN A 55 9.34 -10.25 81.82
N SER A 56 8.78 -11.24 82.51
CA SER A 56 7.37 -11.61 82.61
C SER A 56 6.54 -10.74 83.58
N ARG A 57 5.26 -10.46 83.24
CA ARG A 57 4.05 -10.24 84.08
C ARG A 57 3.05 -9.46 83.20
N GLY A 58 1.74 -9.67 83.13
CA GLY A 58 0.79 -10.41 83.93
C GLY A 58 -0.53 -9.60 84.00
N ARG A 59 -1.59 -10.11 83.36
CA ARG A 59 -3.02 -10.05 83.72
C ARG A 59 -3.83 -8.72 83.68
N SER A 60 -5.07 -8.91 83.20
CA SER A 60 -6.38 -8.29 83.49
C SER A 60 -6.76 -6.92 82.90
N ASP A 61 -7.70 -7.02 81.94
CA ASP A 61 -9.09 -6.52 81.93
C ASP A 61 -9.44 -5.03 82.09
N THR A 62 -10.42 -4.65 81.26
CA THR A 62 -11.41 -3.55 81.33
C THR A 62 -10.94 -2.12 81.05
N GLU A 63 -11.43 -1.51 79.95
CA GLU A 63 -12.48 -0.47 80.03
C GLU A 63 -12.97 -0.01 78.64
N GLN A 64 -14.24 0.40 78.61
CA GLN A 64 -15.01 0.90 77.47
C GLN A 64 -14.86 2.42 77.31
N ALA A 65 -15.23 2.88 76.11
CA ALA A 65 -15.99 4.10 75.80
C ALA A 65 -15.26 5.30 75.14
N THR A 66 -15.75 5.59 73.91
CA THR A 66 -16.15 6.91 73.35
C THR A 66 -15.15 8.07 73.33
N ASP A 67 -14.87 8.59 72.13
CA ASP A 67 -15.50 9.77 71.53
C ASP A 67 -14.54 10.53 70.60
N ASP A 68 -15.11 11.06 69.52
CA ASP A 68 -14.51 11.94 68.52
C ASP A 68 -13.86 13.17 69.16
N GLN A 69 -12.68 13.58 68.67
CA GLN A 69 -12.40 15.00 68.35
C GLN A 69 -11.31 15.17 67.29
N ILE A 70 -11.69 16.00 66.32
CA ILE A 70 -10.98 16.51 65.15
C ILE A 70 -9.93 17.56 65.57
N ARG A 71 -8.74 17.54 64.96
CA ARG A 71 -8.00 18.75 64.51
C ARG A 71 -6.80 18.43 63.61
N ASP A 72 -6.99 18.72 62.32
CA ASP A 72 -6.14 19.43 61.34
C ASP A 72 -4.61 19.37 61.46
N GLU A 73 -3.96 18.83 60.41
CA GLU A 73 -2.98 19.54 59.56
C GLU A 73 -2.71 18.71 58.26
N GLU A 74 -2.80 19.36 57.09
CA GLU A 74 -2.74 18.82 55.72
C GLU A 74 -1.30 18.46 55.21
N PRO A 75 -1.03 18.24 53.89
CA PRO A 75 -1.31 17.05 53.07
C PRO A 75 -0.03 16.53 52.36
N GLU A 76 0.14 15.22 52.16
CA GLU A 76 1.08 14.74 51.12
C GLU A 76 0.56 13.50 50.38
N ASP A 77 0.31 13.72 49.09
CA ASP A 77 0.22 12.71 48.03
C ASP A 77 1.53 11.93 47.93
N THR A 78 1.50 10.61 48.06
CA THR A 78 2.29 9.73 47.16
C THR A 78 1.78 8.29 47.22
N PHE A 79 0.98 7.93 46.21
CA PHE A 79 0.78 6.54 45.81
C PHE A 79 2.08 6.04 45.15
N VAL A 80 2.76 5.09 45.79
CA VAL A 80 3.79 4.26 45.15
C VAL A 80 3.41 2.80 45.35
N LEU A 81 3.16 2.14 44.23
CA LEU A 81 3.05 0.69 44.10
C LEU A 81 4.45 0.09 44.18
N GLU A 82 4.70 -0.79 45.15
CA GLU A 82 5.80 -1.76 45.08
C GLU A 82 5.35 -3.12 45.63
N ASP A 83 5.40 -4.12 44.75
CA ASP A 83 5.20 -5.54 45.01
C ASP A 83 6.35 -6.12 45.84
N ALA A 84 6.04 -6.94 46.86
CA ALA A 84 6.91 -8.03 47.29
C ALA A 84 6.14 -9.06 48.13
N TYR A 85 5.66 -10.13 47.48
CA TYR A 85 5.32 -11.37 48.17
C TYR A 85 6.63 -12.15 48.43
N LEU A 86 6.91 -12.36 49.72
CA LEU A 86 7.92 -13.26 50.25
C LEU A 86 7.40 -14.71 50.18
N VAL A 87 8.22 -15.62 49.67
CA VAL A 87 8.09 -17.07 49.94
C VAL A 87 9.40 -17.50 50.61
N GLU A 88 9.26 -17.99 51.82
CA GLU A 88 10.32 -18.55 52.67
C GLU A 88 10.90 -19.83 52.05
N ASP A 89 12.22 -19.95 52.11
CA ASP A 89 12.97 -21.15 51.75
C ASP A 89 13.49 -21.74 53.07
N ASP A 90 12.93 -22.88 53.45
CA ASP A 90 13.39 -23.71 54.57
C ASP A 90 13.69 -25.10 54.01
N MET A 91 14.73 -25.72 54.56
CA MET A 91 15.15 -27.12 54.41
C MET A 91 16.30 -27.44 53.43
N LEU A 92 17.47 -27.48 54.05
CA LEU A 92 18.72 -28.13 53.64
C LEU A 92 18.61 -29.65 53.41
N ASN A 93 19.54 -30.13 52.58
CA ASN A 93 20.11 -31.48 52.48
C ASN A 93 19.20 -32.62 51.98
N ASP A 94 19.48 -33.16 50.79
CA ASP A 94 20.43 -34.28 50.60
C ASP A 94 20.42 -34.70 49.11
N SER A 95 21.49 -35.36 48.65
CA SER A 95 21.68 -36.01 47.33
C SER A 95 22.15 -35.15 46.13
N ASP A 96 23.48 -35.01 46.09
CA ASP A 96 24.34 -34.44 45.04
C ASP A 96 24.41 -35.30 43.73
N ASP A 97 23.34 -36.04 43.38
CA ASP A 97 23.32 -36.92 42.19
C ASP A 97 22.20 -36.60 41.17
N ASP A 98 21.17 -35.84 41.57
CA ASP A 98 20.09 -35.42 40.66
C ASP A 98 20.45 -34.17 39.83
N ASP A 99 21.35 -33.32 40.32
CA ASP A 99 21.76 -32.10 39.62
C ASP A 99 22.55 -32.38 38.33
N ARG A 100 23.22 -33.53 38.22
CA ARG A 100 23.81 -33.95 36.94
C ARG A 100 22.75 -34.40 35.94
N ARG A 101 21.67 -35.06 36.39
CA ARG A 101 20.57 -35.50 35.50
C ARG A 101 19.69 -34.35 35.03
N ILE A 102 19.54 -33.30 35.84
CA ILE A 102 18.77 -32.09 35.49
C ILE A 102 19.47 -31.26 34.40
N ILE A 103 20.80 -31.28 34.34
CA ILE A 103 21.56 -30.57 33.29
C ILE A 103 21.52 -31.33 31.95
N TRP A 104 21.53 -32.67 31.96
CA TRP A 104 21.44 -33.47 30.74
C TRP A 104 20.02 -33.52 30.14
N ASN A 105 18.96 -33.41 30.96
CA ASN A 105 17.58 -33.38 30.49
C ASN A 105 17.08 -31.98 30.04
N LYS A 106 17.86 -30.92 30.25
CA LYS A 106 17.60 -29.56 29.73
C LYS A 106 18.39 -29.19 28.48
N LEU A 107 19.29 -30.06 28.02
CA LEU A 107 19.90 -29.94 26.70
C LEU A 107 19.00 -30.66 25.68
N PRO A 108 18.59 -30.00 24.59
CA PRO A 108 17.91 -30.70 23.50
C PRO A 108 18.81 -31.87 23.08
N SER A 109 18.26 -33.07 22.99
CA SER A 109 19.02 -34.23 22.52
C SER A 109 19.80 -33.87 21.24
N PRO A 110 21.05 -34.32 21.03
CA PRO A 110 21.84 -33.97 19.84
C PRO A 110 21.16 -34.33 18.50
N ARG A 111 20.15 -35.22 18.54
CA ARG A 111 19.31 -35.57 17.38
C ARG A 111 18.16 -34.60 17.13
N ALA A 112 17.74 -33.79 18.10
CA ALA A 112 16.67 -32.78 17.99
C ALA A 112 17.17 -31.39 17.54
N LEU A 113 18.46 -31.08 17.73
CA LEU A 113 19.06 -29.83 17.22
C LEU A 113 19.40 -29.87 15.72
N PHE A 114 19.44 -31.06 15.10
CA PHE A 114 20.09 -31.26 13.79
C PHE A 114 19.21 -31.73 12.63
N LYS A 115 17.86 -31.73 12.70
CA LYS A 115 17.07 -32.27 11.56
C LYS A 115 16.01 -31.40 10.90
N THR A 116 15.68 -30.21 11.40
CA THR A 116 14.63 -29.38 10.74
C THR A 116 15.07 -27.95 10.47
N SER A 117 15.97 -27.41 11.30
CA SER A 117 16.41 -26.01 11.24
C SER A 117 17.41 -25.75 10.09
N TYR A 118 18.40 -26.62 9.93
CA TYR A 118 19.40 -26.51 8.85
C TYR A 118 18.86 -26.85 7.46
N ILE A 119 17.85 -27.73 7.37
CA ILE A 119 17.15 -28.01 6.09
C ILE A 119 16.45 -26.74 5.61
N THR A 120 15.82 -26.01 6.53
CA THR A 120 15.18 -24.73 6.22
C THR A 120 16.20 -23.72 5.70
N ASP A 121 17.38 -23.65 6.33
CA ASP A 121 18.49 -22.78 5.88
C ASP A 121 18.99 -23.17 4.47
N LEU A 122 19.15 -24.46 4.18
CA LEU A 122 19.58 -24.94 2.87
C LEU A 122 18.56 -24.62 1.78
N VAL A 123 17.27 -24.79 2.06
CA VAL A 123 16.18 -24.41 1.15
C VAL A 123 16.19 -22.91 0.87
N ILE A 124 16.38 -22.07 1.89
CA ILE A 124 16.47 -20.60 1.73
C ILE A 124 17.66 -20.24 0.85
N VAL A 125 18.85 -20.79 1.13
CA VAL A 125 20.06 -20.50 0.35
C VAL A 125 19.89 -20.94 -1.11
N PHE A 126 19.37 -22.14 -1.34
CA PHE A 126 19.12 -22.65 -2.70
C PHE A 126 18.12 -21.77 -3.45
N ALA A 127 17.03 -21.34 -2.78
CA ALA A 127 16.05 -20.43 -3.38
C ALA A 127 16.68 -19.08 -3.76
N ILE A 128 17.49 -18.48 -2.88
CA ILE A 128 18.20 -17.22 -3.17
C ILE A 128 19.15 -17.39 -4.35
N VAL A 129 19.96 -18.46 -4.36
CA VAL A 129 20.90 -18.73 -5.47
C VAL A 129 20.15 -18.95 -6.78
N ALA A 130 19.05 -19.69 -6.78
CA ALA A 130 18.23 -19.91 -7.97
C ALA A 130 17.63 -18.60 -8.51
N ILE A 131 17.13 -17.72 -7.62
CA ILE A 131 16.61 -16.40 -7.99
C ILE A 131 17.71 -15.53 -8.58
N VAL A 132 18.87 -15.43 -7.91
CA VAL A 132 20.01 -14.63 -8.37
C VAL A 132 20.53 -15.15 -9.71
N TYR A 133 20.68 -16.47 -9.85
CA TYR A 133 21.10 -17.09 -11.10
C TYR A 133 20.10 -16.79 -12.23
N GLY A 134 18.80 -16.93 -11.98
CA GLY A 134 17.75 -16.57 -12.92
C GLY A 134 17.82 -15.11 -13.36
N LEU A 135 17.94 -14.18 -12.40
CA LEU A 135 18.07 -12.75 -12.65
C LEU A 135 19.33 -12.40 -13.45
N VAL A 136 20.48 -12.99 -13.13
CA VAL A 136 21.73 -12.73 -13.85
C VAL A 136 21.63 -13.22 -15.30
N GLN A 137 21.08 -14.42 -15.51
CA GLN A 137 20.92 -15.00 -16.85
C GLN A 137 19.92 -14.22 -17.71
N THR A 138 18.82 -13.72 -17.13
CA THR A 138 17.85 -12.89 -17.86
C THR A 138 18.42 -11.51 -18.14
N THR A 139 19.01 -10.85 -17.15
CA THR A 139 19.57 -9.49 -17.27
C THR A 139 20.67 -9.41 -18.33
N GLY A 140 21.58 -10.40 -18.38
CA GLY A 140 22.63 -10.46 -19.40
C GLY A 140 22.10 -10.54 -20.85
N ARG A 141 20.87 -11.06 -21.04
CA ARG A 141 20.22 -11.15 -22.35
C ARG A 141 19.26 -9.98 -22.63
N LEU A 142 18.68 -9.37 -21.58
CA LEU A 142 17.86 -8.16 -21.66
C LEU A 142 18.65 -6.98 -22.23
N PHE A 143 19.92 -6.84 -21.83
CA PHE A 143 20.83 -5.79 -22.32
C PHE A 143 21.64 -6.19 -23.56
N SER A 144 21.27 -7.29 -24.24
CA SER A 144 21.96 -7.66 -25.47
C SER A 144 21.64 -6.68 -26.61
N SER A 145 22.65 -6.32 -27.40
CA SER A 145 22.50 -5.53 -28.62
C SER A 145 21.90 -6.33 -29.78
N ALA A 146 21.45 -7.56 -29.53
CA ALA A 146 20.86 -8.43 -30.53
C ALA A 146 19.58 -7.77 -31.10
N PRO A 147 19.37 -7.86 -32.43
CA PRO A 147 18.19 -7.28 -33.05
C PRO A 147 16.92 -8.05 -32.64
N TYR A 148 15.87 -7.31 -32.30
CA TYR A 148 14.59 -7.92 -31.93
C TYR A 148 13.91 -8.61 -33.12
N SER A 149 14.16 -8.17 -34.35
CA SER A 149 13.58 -8.72 -35.58
C SER A 149 14.05 -10.14 -35.91
N ALA A 150 15.10 -10.64 -35.27
CA ALA A 150 15.59 -12.01 -35.44
C ALA A 150 14.96 -13.01 -34.46
N LEU A 151 14.07 -12.55 -33.56
CA LEU A 151 13.48 -13.40 -32.52
C LEU A 151 12.27 -14.14 -33.07
N THR A 152 12.34 -15.48 -33.04
CA THR A 152 11.20 -16.36 -33.27
C THR A 152 10.70 -16.89 -31.93
N ILE A 153 9.38 -16.94 -31.75
CA ILE A 153 8.76 -17.43 -30.53
C ILE A 153 8.42 -18.91 -30.70
N GLU A 154 9.05 -19.76 -29.90
CA GLU A 154 8.79 -21.19 -29.88
C GLU A 154 7.62 -21.51 -28.94
N THR A 155 6.76 -22.46 -29.34
CA THR A 155 5.60 -22.90 -28.54
C THR A 155 5.78 -24.28 -27.89
N SER A 156 7.03 -24.73 -27.74
CA SER A 156 7.37 -26.01 -27.11
C SER A 156 7.34 -25.92 -25.58
N LEU A 157 7.06 -27.05 -24.91
CA LEU A 157 6.90 -27.06 -23.44
C LEU A 157 8.22 -26.82 -22.68
N ASN A 158 9.37 -27.12 -23.29
CA ASN A 158 10.69 -26.95 -22.68
C ASN A 158 11.10 -25.48 -22.53
N VAL A 159 10.54 -24.57 -23.33
CA VAL A 159 10.88 -23.13 -23.25
C VAL A 159 10.11 -22.39 -22.15
N LEU A 160 9.03 -22.98 -21.63
CA LEU A 160 8.15 -22.34 -20.63
C LEU A 160 8.89 -21.85 -19.38
N PRO A 161 9.78 -22.61 -18.71
CA PRO A 161 10.49 -22.10 -17.53
C PRO A 161 11.36 -20.88 -17.85
N TRP A 162 11.94 -20.84 -19.05
CA TRP A 162 12.78 -19.74 -19.49
C TRP A 162 11.96 -18.49 -19.84
N TYR A 163 10.85 -18.66 -20.55
CA TYR A 163 9.92 -17.58 -20.84
C TYR A 163 9.27 -17.03 -19.56
N ALA A 164 8.96 -17.90 -18.60
CA ALA A 164 8.52 -17.51 -17.26
C ALA A 164 9.53 -16.62 -16.55
N ALA A 165 10.81 -17.00 -16.55
CA ALA A 165 11.86 -16.20 -15.92
C ALA A 165 11.99 -14.80 -16.54
N GLN A 166 11.87 -14.69 -17.86
CA GLN A 166 11.94 -13.40 -18.55
C GLN A 166 10.74 -12.50 -18.23
N SER A 167 9.52 -13.01 -18.32
CA SER A 167 8.32 -12.26 -17.95
C SER A 167 8.37 -11.83 -16.49
N LEU A 168 8.78 -12.72 -15.58
CA LEU A 168 8.94 -12.40 -14.16
C LEU A 168 10.01 -11.34 -13.90
N THR A 169 11.10 -11.34 -14.67
CA THR A 169 12.14 -10.30 -14.54
C THR A 169 11.59 -8.92 -14.93
N ARG A 170 10.84 -8.84 -16.05
CA ARG A 170 10.17 -7.60 -16.45
C ARG A 170 9.14 -7.13 -15.43
N MET A 171 8.31 -8.05 -14.95
CA MET A 171 7.31 -7.75 -13.92
C MET A 171 7.95 -7.29 -12.61
N ALA A 172 9.04 -7.91 -12.18
CA ALA A 172 9.78 -7.49 -10.99
C ALA A 172 10.40 -6.10 -11.18
N ALA A 173 10.99 -5.82 -12.35
CA ALA A 173 11.53 -4.50 -12.67
C ALA A 173 10.44 -3.43 -12.67
N GLY A 174 9.32 -3.68 -13.37
CA GLY A 174 8.15 -2.80 -13.39
C GLY A 174 7.60 -2.54 -11.99
N TYR A 175 7.43 -3.60 -11.19
CA TYR A 175 6.96 -3.50 -9.81
C TYR A 175 7.87 -2.67 -8.91
N VAL A 176 9.20 -2.86 -8.98
CA VAL A 176 10.17 -2.07 -8.18
C VAL A 176 10.09 -0.59 -8.54
N VAL A 177 10.05 -0.27 -9.84
CA VAL A 177 9.91 1.13 -10.31
C VAL A 177 8.59 1.72 -9.82
N SER A 178 7.49 0.97 -9.93
CA SER A 178 6.17 1.38 -9.43
C SER A 178 6.19 1.61 -7.92
N LEU A 179 6.81 0.72 -7.14
CA LEU A 179 6.85 0.82 -5.68
C LEU A 179 7.62 2.06 -5.23
N ILE A 180 8.78 2.32 -5.83
CA ILE A 180 9.57 3.53 -5.54
C ILE A 180 8.77 4.79 -5.88
N PHE A 181 8.16 4.82 -7.08
CA PHE A 181 7.31 5.93 -7.51
C PHE A 181 6.15 6.15 -6.53
N SER A 182 5.40 5.10 -6.19
CA SER A 182 4.25 5.17 -5.29
C SER A 182 4.63 5.69 -3.90
N LEU A 183 5.74 5.22 -3.32
CA LEU A 183 6.21 5.67 -2.00
C LEU A 183 6.58 7.16 -2.03
N ILE A 184 7.36 7.60 -3.02
CA ILE A 184 7.80 9.00 -3.13
C ILE A 184 6.59 9.91 -3.40
N TYR A 185 5.77 9.56 -4.37
CA TYR A 185 4.67 10.38 -4.83
C TYR A 185 3.60 10.54 -3.74
N ALA A 186 3.18 9.44 -3.11
CA ALA A 186 2.21 9.47 -2.03
C ALA A 186 2.74 10.22 -0.80
N TYR A 187 4.03 10.08 -0.47
CA TYR A 187 4.64 10.83 0.62
C TYR A 187 4.62 12.34 0.38
N ILE A 188 4.95 12.79 -0.85
CA ILE A 188 4.86 14.21 -1.22
C ILE A 188 3.41 14.71 -1.15
N ALA A 189 2.47 13.94 -1.71
CA ALA A 189 1.05 14.28 -1.67
C ALA A 189 0.51 14.36 -0.24
N TYR A 190 0.91 13.45 0.66
CA TYR A 190 0.52 13.44 2.06
C TYR A 190 1.06 14.66 2.82
N ARG A 191 2.33 15.03 2.61
CA ARG A 191 2.98 16.11 3.35
C ARG A 191 2.57 17.52 2.90
N VAL A 192 2.30 17.71 1.61
CA VAL A 192 2.11 19.03 1.02
C VAL A 192 0.68 19.18 0.50
N LYS A 193 -0.15 19.95 1.20
CA LYS A 193 -1.58 20.15 0.86
C LYS A 193 -1.81 20.63 -0.58
N PHE A 194 -0.96 21.50 -1.11
CA PHE A 194 -1.05 21.92 -2.51
C PHE A 194 -0.68 20.80 -3.47
N ALA A 195 0.39 20.05 -3.17
CA ALA A 195 0.78 18.90 -3.97
C ALA A 195 -0.34 17.84 -3.96
N ALA A 196 -0.98 17.55 -2.82
CA ALA A 196 -2.14 16.66 -2.77
C ALA A 196 -3.20 17.02 -3.82
N ARG A 197 -3.60 18.30 -3.92
CA ARG A 197 -4.62 18.74 -4.88
C ARG A 197 -4.20 18.55 -6.33
N LEU A 198 -2.97 18.93 -6.68
CA LEU A 198 -2.46 18.83 -8.05
C LEU A 198 -2.16 17.39 -8.46
N LEU A 199 -1.48 16.66 -7.58
CA LEU A 199 -1.03 15.30 -7.82
C LEU A 199 -2.21 14.34 -7.93
N MET A 200 -3.23 14.46 -7.07
CA MET A 200 -4.44 13.64 -7.20
C MET A 200 -5.19 13.94 -8.50
N LEU A 201 -5.26 15.21 -8.93
CA LEU A 201 -5.83 15.57 -10.24
C LEU A 201 -5.06 14.91 -11.40
N VAL A 202 -3.73 14.93 -11.35
CA VAL A 202 -2.89 14.28 -12.37
C VAL A 202 -3.12 12.77 -12.39
N ILE A 203 -3.20 12.13 -11.22
CA ILE A 203 -3.48 10.69 -11.13
C ILE A 203 -4.86 10.36 -11.71
N ASP A 204 -5.89 11.12 -11.35
CA ASP A 204 -7.26 10.90 -11.83
C ASP A 204 -7.34 10.90 -13.35
N VAL A 205 -6.57 11.76 -14.01
CA VAL A 205 -6.46 11.78 -15.47
C VAL A 205 -5.62 10.60 -15.97
N LEU A 206 -4.38 10.44 -15.50
CA LEU A 206 -3.45 9.45 -16.06
C LEU A 206 -3.91 8.01 -15.87
N GLN A 207 -4.54 7.68 -14.73
CA GLN A 207 -5.05 6.33 -14.47
C GLN A 207 -6.25 5.95 -15.35
N SER A 208 -6.93 6.94 -15.94
CA SER A 208 -8.08 6.74 -16.82
C SER A 208 -7.70 6.49 -18.28
N ILE A 209 -6.42 6.62 -18.62
CA ILE A 209 -5.90 6.39 -19.97
C ILE A 209 -5.61 4.88 -20.11
N PRO A 210 -6.26 4.16 -21.03
CA PRO A 210 -6.00 2.75 -21.22
C PRO A 210 -4.58 2.49 -21.70
N LEU A 211 -3.94 1.43 -21.18
CA LEU A 211 -2.55 1.09 -21.51
C LEU A 211 -2.33 0.91 -23.01
N LEU A 212 -3.24 0.22 -23.70
CA LEU A 212 -3.14 -0.09 -25.12
C LEU A 212 -3.21 1.17 -26.00
N SER A 213 -3.83 2.25 -25.51
CA SER A 213 -3.96 3.50 -26.24
C SER A 213 -2.63 4.20 -26.51
N PHE A 214 -1.67 4.08 -25.59
CA PHE A 214 -0.35 4.72 -25.73
C PHE A 214 0.78 3.71 -25.93
N LEU A 215 0.47 2.41 -25.99
CA LEU A 215 1.44 1.34 -26.24
C LEU A 215 2.23 1.57 -27.55
N PRO A 216 1.60 1.85 -28.71
CA PRO A 216 2.36 2.07 -29.95
C PRO A 216 3.33 3.24 -29.82
N GLY A 217 2.89 4.35 -29.20
CA GLY A 217 3.71 5.55 -29.00
C GLY A 217 4.92 5.29 -28.10
N VAL A 218 4.74 4.55 -27.00
CA VAL A 218 5.83 4.19 -26.07
C VAL A 218 6.84 3.27 -26.75
N VAL A 219 6.38 2.23 -27.44
CA VAL A 219 7.25 1.28 -28.14
C VAL A 219 8.04 1.99 -29.24
N LEU A 220 7.37 2.76 -30.11
CA LEU A 220 8.03 3.50 -31.19
C LEU A 220 9.01 4.55 -30.65
N GLY A 221 8.66 5.26 -29.58
CA GLY A 221 9.53 6.26 -28.96
C GLY A 221 10.82 5.65 -28.41
N LEU A 222 10.74 4.51 -27.71
CA LEU A 222 11.93 3.86 -27.17
C LEU A 222 12.76 3.15 -28.24
N ILE A 223 12.14 2.64 -29.30
CA ILE A 223 12.88 2.12 -30.47
C ILE A 223 13.57 3.27 -31.21
N ALA A 224 12.96 4.45 -31.31
CA ALA A 224 13.61 5.62 -31.91
C ALA A 224 14.86 6.05 -31.13
N ILE A 225 14.85 5.89 -29.79
CA ILE A 225 16.01 6.16 -28.92
C ILE A 225 17.07 5.04 -29.04
N PHE A 226 16.64 3.78 -29.17
CA PHE A 226 17.51 2.59 -29.27
C PHE A 226 17.25 1.82 -30.58
N PRO A 227 17.65 2.36 -31.74
CA PRO A 227 17.27 1.83 -33.04
C PRO A 227 17.81 0.42 -33.27
N GLY A 228 16.91 -0.50 -33.63
CA GLY A 228 17.24 -1.89 -33.94
C GLY A 228 17.63 -2.76 -32.74
N ALA A 229 17.83 -2.19 -31.56
CA ALA A 229 18.23 -2.92 -30.37
C ALA A 229 17.02 -3.48 -29.61
N ARG A 230 17.15 -4.72 -29.11
CA ARG A 230 16.14 -5.34 -28.23
C ARG A 230 15.84 -4.51 -26.97
N VAL A 231 16.84 -3.80 -26.43
CA VAL A 231 16.73 -2.97 -25.23
C VAL A 231 15.59 -1.95 -25.32
N GLY A 232 15.35 -1.35 -26.49
CA GLY A 232 14.25 -0.38 -26.65
C GLY A 232 12.88 -0.99 -26.38
N VAL A 233 12.62 -2.19 -26.91
CA VAL A 233 11.36 -2.92 -26.71
C VAL A 233 11.25 -3.45 -25.27
N GLU A 234 12.36 -3.88 -24.67
CA GLU A 234 12.40 -4.33 -23.27
C GLU A 234 12.07 -3.19 -22.29
N LEU A 235 12.66 -2.01 -22.50
CA LEU A 235 12.35 -0.82 -21.70
C LEU A 235 10.91 -0.36 -21.90
N ALA A 236 10.36 -0.50 -23.11
CA ALA A 236 8.96 -0.22 -23.37
C ALA A 236 8.06 -1.15 -22.55
N ALA A 237 8.35 -2.44 -22.55
CA ALA A 237 7.61 -3.41 -21.75
C ALA A 237 7.67 -3.10 -20.26
N VAL A 238 8.84 -2.78 -19.70
CA VAL A 238 8.98 -2.39 -18.29
C VAL A 238 8.22 -1.10 -17.98
N LEU A 239 8.28 -0.10 -18.86
CA LEU A 239 7.56 1.16 -18.68
C LEU A 239 6.03 0.97 -18.72
N LEU A 240 5.53 0.12 -19.62
CA LEU A 240 4.10 -0.23 -19.71
C LEU A 240 3.65 -1.05 -18.50
N LEU A 241 4.49 -1.97 -18.00
CA LEU A 241 4.20 -2.66 -16.74
C LEU A 241 4.16 -1.67 -15.57
N PHE A 242 5.10 -0.72 -15.52
CA PHE A 242 5.10 0.34 -14.51
C PHE A 242 3.78 1.12 -14.49
N THR A 243 3.28 1.57 -15.64
CA THR A 243 2.02 2.33 -15.71
C THR A 243 0.82 1.49 -15.29
N SER A 244 0.81 0.17 -15.56
CA SER A 244 -0.27 -0.70 -15.09
C SER A 244 -0.28 -0.92 -13.56
N MET A 245 0.89 -0.87 -12.92
CA MET A 245 1.07 -1.24 -11.51
C MET A 245 1.09 -0.04 -10.55
N ALA A 246 1.45 1.16 -11.00
CA ALA A 246 1.73 2.29 -10.12
C ALA A 246 0.51 2.82 -9.34
N TRP A 247 -0.68 2.83 -9.95
CA TRP A 247 -1.82 3.61 -9.46
C TRP A 247 -2.39 3.10 -8.14
N ASN A 248 -2.76 1.82 -8.05
CA ASN A 248 -3.40 1.26 -6.85
C ASN A 248 -2.48 1.35 -5.63
N MET A 249 -1.21 1.00 -5.81
CA MET A 249 -0.20 1.05 -4.75
C MET A 249 0.04 2.48 -4.24
N LEU A 250 0.05 3.46 -5.13
CA LEU A 250 0.15 4.87 -4.76
C LEU A 250 -1.06 5.33 -3.95
N LEU A 251 -2.27 5.13 -4.49
CA LEU A 251 -3.51 5.55 -3.83
C LEU A 251 -3.71 4.86 -2.49
N GLY A 252 -3.45 3.55 -2.44
CA GLY A 252 -3.53 2.76 -1.21
C GLY A 252 -2.56 3.23 -0.13
N PHE A 253 -1.31 3.55 -0.50
CA PHE A 253 -0.35 4.09 0.45
C PHE A 253 -0.73 5.51 0.90
N TYR A 254 -1.12 6.39 -0.03
CA TYR A 254 -1.59 7.74 0.28
C TYR A 254 -2.79 7.76 1.25
N GLN A 255 -3.79 6.91 0.99
CA GLN A 255 -4.95 6.74 1.87
C GLN A 255 -4.52 6.25 3.25
N SER A 256 -3.65 5.25 3.32
CA SER A 256 -3.17 4.71 4.59
C SER A 256 -2.43 5.76 5.43
N LEU A 257 -1.59 6.59 4.80
CA LEU A 257 -0.92 7.71 5.46
C LEU A 257 -1.91 8.77 5.97
N SER A 258 -2.97 9.03 5.19
CA SER A 258 -4.01 10.00 5.54
C SER A 258 -4.88 9.55 6.73
N CYS A 259 -4.85 8.26 7.07
CA CYS A 259 -5.58 7.68 8.20
C CYS A 259 -4.76 7.60 9.49
N ILE A 260 -3.50 8.05 9.52
CA ILE A 260 -2.67 8.02 10.74
C ILE A 260 -3.29 8.93 11.82
N PRO A 261 -3.62 8.39 13.02
CA PRO A 261 -4.19 9.17 14.12
C PRO A 261 -3.34 10.38 14.51
N HIS A 262 -3.98 11.50 14.84
CA HIS A 262 -3.29 12.74 15.22
C HIS A 262 -2.38 12.56 16.44
N ASP A 263 -2.79 11.76 17.43
CA ASP A 263 -2.01 11.48 18.64
C ASP A 263 -0.61 10.92 18.33
N LEU A 264 -0.50 9.98 17.38
CA LEU A 264 0.80 9.42 16.97
C LEU A 264 1.66 10.46 16.25
N GLN A 265 1.02 11.38 15.53
CA GLN A 265 1.73 12.50 14.90
C GLN A 265 2.25 13.47 15.97
N ASP A 266 1.47 13.78 16.99
CA ASP A 266 1.85 14.68 18.08
C ASP A 266 2.97 14.08 18.95
N VAL A 267 2.93 12.78 19.21
CA VAL A 267 4.04 12.04 19.84
C VAL A 267 5.30 12.17 18.97
N SER A 268 5.21 11.94 17.66
CA SER A 268 6.37 12.07 16.76
C SER A 268 6.98 13.48 16.76
N ASN A 269 6.13 14.51 16.85
CA ASN A 269 6.53 15.90 16.93
C ASN A 269 7.18 16.22 18.28
N THR A 270 6.63 15.66 19.38
CA THR A 270 7.16 15.80 20.74
C THR A 270 8.55 15.18 20.86
N PHE A 271 8.75 13.98 20.30
CA PHE A 271 10.06 13.33 20.20
C PHE A 271 10.99 13.97 19.16
N ARG A 272 10.55 15.02 18.45
CA ARG A 272 11.29 15.76 17.40
C ARG A 272 11.93 14.83 16.37
N LEU A 273 11.19 13.81 15.93
CA LEU A 273 11.67 12.88 14.92
C LEU A 273 11.94 13.63 13.61
N SER A 274 13.09 13.37 12.99
CA SER A 274 13.38 13.90 11.65
C SER A 274 12.37 13.35 10.64
N PRO A 275 12.10 14.04 9.52
CA PRO A 275 11.18 13.54 8.49
C PRO A 275 11.56 12.15 7.98
N TRP A 276 12.86 11.87 7.88
CA TRP A 276 13.40 10.57 7.51
C TRP A 276 13.07 9.48 8.55
N LYS A 277 13.38 9.74 9.81
CA LYS A 277 13.11 8.80 10.90
C LYS A 277 11.61 8.59 11.09
N ARG A 278 10.81 9.66 11.01
CA ARG A 278 9.35 9.62 11.05
C ARG A 278 8.77 8.76 9.93
N PHE A 279 9.29 8.89 8.70
CA PHE A 279 8.86 8.07 7.58
C PHE A 279 9.05 6.57 7.87
N TRP A 280 10.26 6.17 8.27
CA TRP A 280 10.58 4.74 8.47
C TRP A 280 10.00 4.13 9.75
N VAL A 281 9.78 4.93 10.81
CA VAL A 281 9.34 4.44 12.13
C VAL A 281 7.83 4.52 12.30
N LEU A 282 7.17 5.53 11.72
CA LEU A 282 5.73 5.75 11.89
C LEU A 282 4.98 5.55 10.58
N GLU A 283 5.33 6.28 9.53
CA GLU A 283 4.46 6.44 8.34
C GLU A 283 4.48 5.20 7.43
N LEU A 284 5.66 4.66 7.10
CA LEU A 284 5.76 3.44 6.31
C LEU A 284 5.15 2.23 7.05
N PRO A 285 5.42 2.00 8.34
CA PRO A 285 4.72 0.97 9.13
C PRO A 285 3.21 1.13 9.11
N ALA A 286 2.69 2.35 9.35
CA ALA A 286 1.26 2.63 9.31
C ALA A 286 0.63 2.30 7.95
N GLY A 287 1.35 2.59 6.87
CA GLY A 287 0.91 2.30 5.51
C GLY A 287 1.22 0.89 5.00
N ALA A 288 1.92 0.06 5.77
CA ALA A 288 2.46 -1.20 5.28
C ALA A 288 1.37 -2.19 4.84
N ILE A 289 0.31 -2.33 5.65
CA ILE A 289 -0.81 -3.24 5.32
C ILE A 289 -1.52 -2.80 4.03
N GLY A 290 -1.84 -1.51 3.91
CA GLY A 290 -2.48 -0.96 2.72
C GLY A 290 -1.58 -1.08 1.49
N LEU A 291 -0.28 -0.83 1.64
CA LEU A 291 0.72 -0.96 0.58
C LEU A 291 0.83 -2.41 0.09
N VAL A 292 0.90 -3.41 0.99
CA VAL A 292 0.99 -4.83 0.62
C VAL A 292 -0.26 -5.29 -0.13
N TRP A 293 -1.45 -4.97 0.36
CA TRP A 293 -2.70 -5.32 -0.33
C TRP A 293 -2.79 -4.70 -1.72
N ASN A 294 -2.47 -3.41 -1.83
CA ASN A 294 -2.51 -2.74 -3.13
C ASN A 294 -1.40 -3.20 -4.07
N SER A 295 -0.27 -3.69 -3.55
CA SER A 295 0.79 -4.32 -4.34
C SER A 295 0.32 -5.59 -5.03
N ILE A 296 -0.49 -6.42 -4.35
CA ILE A 296 -1.07 -7.64 -4.93
C ILE A 296 -1.98 -7.27 -6.12
N ILE A 297 -2.86 -6.29 -5.91
CA ILE A 297 -3.78 -5.80 -6.95
C ILE A 297 -2.99 -5.20 -8.12
N SER A 298 -1.94 -4.44 -7.85
CA SER A 298 -1.06 -3.87 -8.87
C SER A 298 -0.40 -4.96 -9.72
N VAL A 299 0.17 -6.00 -9.10
CA VAL A 299 0.81 -7.10 -9.85
C VAL A 299 -0.20 -7.88 -10.69
N ALA A 300 -1.44 -8.06 -10.22
CA ALA A 300 -2.53 -8.60 -11.03
C ALA A 300 -2.81 -7.76 -12.29
N GLY A 301 -2.75 -6.42 -12.18
CA GLY A 301 -2.83 -5.51 -13.33
C GLY A 301 -1.70 -5.70 -14.35
N GLY A 302 -0.49 -6.02 -13.91
CA GLY A 302 0.61 -6.34 -14.82
C GLY A 302 0.40 -7.64 -15.60
N TRP A 303 -0.11 -8.68 -14.93
CA TRP A 303 -0.48 -9.93 -15.59
C TRP A 303 -1.59 -9.72 -16.63
N PHE A 304 -2.54 -8.83 -16.34
CA PHE A 304 -3.67 -8.52 -17.21
C PHE A 304 -3.21 -8.05 -18.61
N PHE A 305 -2.20 -7.19 -18.68
CA PHE A 305 -1.67 -6.63 -19.94
C PHE A 305 -0.44 -7.37 -20.50
N LEU A 306 0.07 -8.40 -19.83
CA LEU A 306 1.35 -9.03 -20.17
C LEU A 306 1.40 -9.54 -21.61
N ILE A 307 0.32 -10.14 -22.11
CA ILE A 307 0.24 -10.64 -23.49
C ILE A 307 0.44 -9.50 -24.50
N SER A 308 -0.32 -8.41 -24.35
CA SER A 308 -0.22 -7.26 -25.25
C SER A 308 1.12 -6.50 -25.13
N ILE A 309 1.75 -6.54 -23.95
CA ILE A 309 3.04 -5.90 -23.72
C ILE A 309 4.19 -6.71 -24.34
N GLU A 310 4.14 -8.04 -24.24
CA GLU A 310 5.20 -8.90 -24.78
C GLU A 310 5.00 -9.21 -26.27
N SER A 311 3.75 -9.19 -26.76
CA SER A 311 3.38 -9.47 -28.14
C SER A 311 2.49 -8.37 -28.70
N PHE A 312 3.11 -7.47 -29.45
CA PHE A 312 2.43 -6.36 -30.11
C PHE A 312 2.78 -6.30 -31.61
N GLU A 313 1.79 -5.98 -32.43
CA GLU A 313 1.94 -5.85 -33.88
C GLU A 313 1.46 -4.46 -34.31
N LEU A 314 2.20 -3.82 -35.21
CA LEU A 314 1.84 -2.52 -35.78
C LEU A 314 2.07 -2.52 -37.28
N GLY A 315 0.98 -2.52 -38.06
CA GLY A 315 1.05 -2.65 -39.50
C GLY A 315 1.75 -3.95 -39.90
N ASN A 316 2.91 -3.85 -40.54
CA ASN A 316 3.72 -5.01 -40.99
C ASN A 316 4.93 -5.31 -40.09
N ARG A 317 4.99 -4.72 -38.88
CA ARG A 317 6.11 -4.91 -37.96
C ARG A 317 5.65 -5.62 -36.69
N ASP A 318 6.37 -6.68 -36.36
CA ASP A 318 6.11 -7.47 -35.15
C ASP A 318 7.10 -7.09 -34.05
N PHE A 319 6.55 -6.74 -32.89
CA PHE A 319 7.29 -6.43 -31.67
C PHE A 319 7.00 -7.54 -30.66
N LYS A 320 7.60 -8.71 -30.87
CA LYS A 320 7.48 -9.88 -29.99
C LYS A 320 8.74 -10.03 -29.13
N LEU A 321 8.56 -10.09 -27.81
CA LEU A 321 9.60 -10.38 -26.83
C LEU A 321 9.44 -11.83 -26.32
N PRO A 322 10.54 -12.57 -26.08
CA PRO A 322 10.44 -13.89 -25.49
C PRO A 322 9.94 -13.78 -24.05
N GLY A 323 8.84 -14.47 -23.77
CA GLY A 323 8.08 -14.40 -22.53
C GLY A 323 6.79 -15.21 -22.62
N ILE A 324 6.12 -15.42 -21.48
CA ILE A 324 4.88 -16.24 -21.44
C ILE A 324 3.76 -15.55 -22.24
N GLY A 325 3.71 -14.23 -22.25
CA GLY A 325 2.72 -13.46 -22.99
C GLY A 325 2.78 -13.75 -24.48
N SER A 326 3.97 -13.65 -25.08
CA SER A 326 4.19 -13.98 -26.50
C SER A 326 4.00 -15.45 -26.82
N TYR A 327 4.38 -16.34 -25.90
CA TYR A 327 4.12 -17.77 -26.05
C TYR A 327 2.62 -18.06 -26.15
N LEU A 328 1.80 -17.43 -25.30
CA LEU A 328 0.36 -17.55 -25.34
C LEU A 328 -0.25 -16.90 -26.59
N ALA A 329 0.24 -15.73 -27.00
CA ALA A 329 -0.19 -15.05 -28.22
C ALA A 329 0.03 -15.92 -29.46
N VAL A 330 1.25 -16.42 -29.66
CA VAL A 330 1.60 -17.26 -30.81
C VAL A 330 0.91 -18.63 -30.74
N ALA A 331 0.73 -19.21 -29.55
CA ALA A 331 -0.06 -20.42 -29.40
C ALA A 331 -1.55 -20.20 -29.76
N ALA A 332 -2.11 -19.04 -29.46
CA ALA A 332 -3.47 -18.66 -29.83
C ALA A 332 -3.62 -18.40 -31.33
N GLU A 333 -2.64 -17.75 -31.97
CA GLU A 333 -2.56 -17.56 -33.42
C GLU A 333 -2.53 -18.91 -34.16
N THR A 334 -1.68 -19.84 -33.69
CA THR A 334 -1.48 -21.17 -34.31
C THR A 334 -2.51 -22.21 -33.88
N SER A 335 -3.52 -21.83 -33.08
CA SER A 335 -4.53 -22.75 -32.53
C SER A 335 -3.94 -23.96 -31.76
N ASN A 336 -2.75 -23.83 -31.19
CA ASN A 336 -2.09 -24.89 -30.44
C ASN A 336 -2.65 -24.95 -29.01
N TYR A 337 -3.77 -25.65 -28.83
CA TYR A 337 -4.46 -25.77 -27.54
C TYR A 337 -3.59 -26.37 -26.42
N THR A 338 -2.68 -27.28 -26.76
CA THR A 338 -1.74 -27.87 -25.78
C THR A 338 -0.78 -26.81 -25.25
N ALA A 339 -0.23 -25.98 -26.15
CA ALA A 339 0.62 -24.88 -25.75
C ALA A 339 -0.16 -23.84 -24.93
N ILE A 340 -1.36 -23.43 -25.35
CA ILE A 340 -2.23 -22.51 -24.59
C ILE A 340 -2.47 -23.04 -23.17
N PHE A 341 -2.85 -24.31 -23.03
CA PHE A 341 -3.10 -24.93 -21.73
C PHE A 341 -1.84 -24.98 -20.86
N ALA A 342 -0.69 -25.38 -21.43
CA ALA A 342 0.57 -25.42 -20.70
C ALA A 342 1.05 -24.03 -20.26
N GLY A 343 0.89 -23.02 -21.12
CA GLY A 343 1.22 -21.62 -20.80
C GLY A 343 0.32 -21.07 -19.69
N LEU A 344 -0.99 -21.34 -19.75
CA LEU A 344 -1.93 -20.92 -18.71
C LEU A 344 -1.64 -21.61 -17.37
N LEU A 345 -1.41 -22.93 -17.38
CA LEU A 345 -1.04 -23.69 -16.20
C LEU A 345 0.23 -23.12 -15.56
N THR A 346 1.20 -22.71 -16.39
CA THR A 346 2.44 -22.07 -15.95
C THR A 346 2.15 -20.73 -15.26
N ILE A 347 1.29 -19.86 -15.83
CA ILE A 347 0.88 -18.59 -15.20
C ILE A 347 0.21 -18.86 -13.84
N VAL A 348 -0.77 -19.76 -13.80
CA VAL A 348 -1.50 -20.08 -12.56
C VAL A 348 -0.54 -20.63 -11.51
N ALA A 349 0.38 -21.54 -11.88
CA ALA A 349 1.37 -22.08 -10.97
C ALA A 349 2.30 -20.98 -10.42
N ILE A 350 2.77 -20.07 -11.27
CA ILE A 350 3.61 -18.94 -10.86
C ILE A 350 2.86 -18.05 -9.87
N ILE A 351 1.60 -17.72 -10.15
CA ILE A 351 0.78 -16.86 -9.27
C ILE A 351 0.58 -17.52 -7.91
N VAL A 352 0.25 -18.81 -7.87
CA VAL A 352 0.08 -19.57 -6.61
C VAL A 352 1.40 -19.60 -5.83
N VAL A 353 2.53 -19.79 -6.51
CA VAL A 353 3.86 -19.75 -5.88
C VAL A 353 4.16 -18.37 -5.32
N ILE A 354 3.90 -17.29 -6.07
CA ILE A 354 4.12 -15.91 -5.60
C ILE A 354 3.19 -15.59 -4.42
N ASP A 355 1.91 -15.98 -4.48
CA ASP A 355 0.98 -15.82 -3.35
C ASP A 355 1.51 -16.50 -2.10
N PHE A 356 1.92 -17.76 -2.23
CA PHE A 356 2.40 -18.55 -1.11
C PHE A 356 3.74 -18.05 -0.54
N VAL A 357 4.71 -17.75 -1.41
CA VAL A 357 6.10 -17.44 -1.03
C VAL A 357 6.29 -15.96 -0.68
N LEU A 358 5.58 -15.04 -1.34
CA LEU A 358 5.75 -13.60 -1.18
C LEU A 358 4.58 -12.96 -0.46
N TRP A 359 3.36 -13.09 -0.98
CA TRP A 359 2.22 -12.31 -0.49
C TRP A 359 1.73 -12.73 0.89
N ARG A 360 1.48 -14.03 1.14
CA ARG A 360 1.00 -14.51 2.44
C ARG A 360 1.94 -14.13 3.61
N PRO A 361 3.28 -14.30 3.50
CA PRO A 361 4.21 -13.81 4.50
C PRO A 361 4.12 -12.30 4.72
N LEU A 362 4.05 -11.49 3.65
CA LEU A 362 3.98 -10.04 3.74
C LEU A 362 2.69 -9.55 4.40
N ILE A 363 1.55 -10.14 4.04
CA ILE A 363 0.26 -9.87 4.69
C ILE A 363 0.38 -10.16 6.18
N THR A 364 0.80 -11.37 6.55
CA THR A 364 0.96 -11.80 7.95
C THR A 364 1.95 -10.91 8.73
N TRP A 365 3.02 -10.46 8.09
CA TRP A 365 3.99 -9.56 8.70
C TRP A 365 3.40 -8.16 8.90
N SER A 366 2.62 -7.66 7.95
CA SER A 366 2.06 -6.31 7.98
C SER A 366 0.93 -6.13 9.00
N THR A 367 0.22 -7.20 9.39
CA THR A 367 -0.85 -7.12 10.42
C THR A 367 -0.34 -6.68 11.79
N LYS A 368 0.97 -6.75 12.06
CA LYS A 368 1.55 -6.24 13.32
C LYS A 368 1.46 -4.71 13.44
N PHE A 369 1.17 -4.01 12.35
CA PHE A 369 1.08 -2.55 12.29
C PHE A 369 -0.37 -2.04 12.29
N THR A 370 -1.36 -2.92 12.38
CA THR A 370 -2.78 -2.54 12.41
C THR A 370 -3.15 -1.92 13.76
N TYR A 371 -3.80 -0.75 13.72
CA TYR A 371 -4.25 -0.01 14.92
C TYR A 371 -5.61 -0.52 15.42
N GLY A 372 -5.80 -0.58 16.74
CA GLY A 372 -7.13 -0.67 17.35
C GLY A 372 -7.77 -2.07 17.42
N SER A 373 -7.10 -3.14 17.00
CA SER A 373 -7.61 -4.50 17.20
C SER A 373 -6.95 -5.12 18.43
N THR A 374 -7.75 -5.58 19.39
CA THR A 374 -7.31 -6.59 20.35
C THR A 374 -6.66 -7.75 19.58
N PRO A 375 -5.61 -8.39 20.13
CA PRO A 375 -4.91 -9.45 19.40
C PRO A 375 -5.90 -10.57 19.06
N ASP A 376 -6.35 -10.57 17.81
CA ASP A 376 -7.31 -11.53 17.28
C ASP A 376 -6.73 -12.94 17.42
N GLU A 377 -7.45 -13.87 18.05
CA GLU A 377 -6.99 -15.25 18.26
C GLU A 377 -6.73 -15.98 16.93
N ASN A 378 -7.31 -15.48 15.83
CA ASN A 378 -7.18 -15.99 14.47
C ASN A 378 -6.20 -15.18 13.59
N LYS A 379 -4.99 -14.89 14.07
CA LYS A 379 -3.95 -14.29 13.21
C LYS A 379 -3.70 -15.17 11.97
N PRO A 380 -3.64 -14.59 10.75
CA PRO A 380 -3.24 -15.32 9.55
C PRO A 380 -1.92 -16.05 9.80
N ARG A 381 -1.85 -17.36 9.55
CA ARG A 381 -0.63 -18.14 9.74
C ARG A 381 0.07 -18.32 8.39
N SER A 382 1.30 -17.82 8.28
CA SER A 382 2.18 -18.10 7.14
C SER A 382 3.24 -19.13 7.52
N VAL A 383 3.22 -20.28 6.84
CA VAL A 383 4.22 -21.34 7.01
C VAL A 383 5.61 -20.83 6.66
N VAL A 384 5.72 -20.08 5.55
CA VAL A 384 6.99 -19.52 5.07
C VAL A 384 7.54 -18.50 6.06
N LEU A 385 6.72 -17.58 6.58
CA LEU A 385 7.15 -16.60 7.58
C LEU A 385 7.63 -17.30 8.86
N ASN A 386 6.88 -18.31 9.33
CA ASN A 386 7.26 -19.09 10.51
C ASN A 386 8.57 -19.85 10.29
N ALA A 387 8.80 -20.39 9.09
CA ALA A 387 10.05 -21.05 8.74
C ALA A 387 11.22 -20.06 8.73
N LEU A 388 11.05 -18.87 8.15
CA LEU A 388 12.05 -17.79 8.16
C LEU A 388 12.38 -17.32 9.58
N GLN A 389 11.38 -17.11 10.44
CA GLN A 389 11.60 -16.66 11.83
C GLN A 389 12.28 -17.73 12.71
N LYS A 390 12.09 -19.01 12.38
CA LYS A 390 12.72 -20.16 13.05
C LYS A 390 14.10 -20.51 12.48
N SER A 391 14.47 -19.94 11.33
CA SER A 391 15.78 -20.17 10.69
C SER A 391 16.93 -19.55 11.52
N PRO A 392 17.95 -20.34 11.91
CA PRO A 392 19.14 -19.85 12.60
C PRO A 392 19.96 -18.92 11.72
N LEU A 393 20.08 -19.24 10.43
CA LEU A 393 20.74 -18.38 9.45
C LEU A 393 20.06 -17.00 9.41
N PHE A 394 18.74 -16.97 9.26
CA PHE A 394 17.98 -15.72 9.24
C PHE A 394 18.14 -14.95 10.55
N ARG A 395 18.05 -15.63 11.71
CA ARG A 395 18.22 -14.98 13.02
C ARG A 395 19.60 -14.36 13.19
N ARG A 396 20.65 -15.07 12.80
CA ARG A 396 22.04 -14.57 12.83
C ARG A 396 22.24 -13.40 11.87
N LEU A 397 21.77 -13.53 10.63
CA LEU A 397 21.85 -12.45 9.65
C LEU A 397 21.10 -11.21 10.14
N HIS A 398 19.90 -11.41 10.71
CA HIS A 398 19.10 -10.32 11.25
C HIS A 398 19.78 -9.63 12.43
N SER A 399 20.29 -10.37 13.42
CA SER A 399 20.95 -9.78 14.59
C SER A 399 22.29 -9.12 14.28
N SER A 400 23.06 -9.67 13.34
CA SER A 400 24.43 -9.24 13.08
C SER A 400 24.55 -8.22 11.96
N VAL A 401 23.64 -8.22 10.99
CA VAL A 401 23.71 -7.34 9.80
C VAL A 401 22.48 -6.45 9.72
N VAL A 402 21.27 -7.04 9.69
CA VAL A 402 20.05 -6.28 9.37
C VAL A 402 19.67 -5.30 10.48
N ALA A 403 19.63 -5.72 11.74
CA ALA A 403 19.20 -4.87 12.85
C ALA A 403 20.18 -3.70 13.09
N PRO A 404 21.51 -3.90 13.14
CA PRO A 404 22.45 -2.79 13.25
C PRO A 404 22.37 -1.84 12.04
N ALA A 405 22.35 -2.37 10.81
CA ALA A 405 22.25 -1.55 9.62
C ALA A 405 20.92 -0.77 9.56
N TRP A 406 19.82 -1.36 10.04
CA TRP A 406 18.53 -0.71 10.16
C TRP A 406 18.55 0.44 11.16
N GLU A 407 19.14 0.24 12.34
CA GLU A 407 19.31 1.30 13.33
C GLU A 407 20.14 2.46 12.80
N ASP A 408 21.27 2.16 12.14
CA ASP A 408 22.13 3.17 11.52
C ASP A 408 21.37 3.93 10.42
N PHE A 409 20.67 3.22 9.54
CA PHE A 409 19.90 3.78 8.43
C PHE A 409 18.76 4.69 8.90
N VAL A 410 17.98 4.25 9.89
CA VAL A 410 16.86 5.03 10.44
C VAL A 410 17.36 6.26 11.21
N ASN A 411 18.51 6.14 11.88
CA ASN A 411 19.13 7.25 12.61
C ASN A 411 20.05 8.12 11.74
N LEU A 412 20.09 7.90 10.40
CA LEU A 412 20.77 8.80 9.48
C LEU A 412 20.22 10.22 9.68
N ASN A 413 21.07 11.08 10.22
CA ASN A 413 20.71 12.43 10.59
C ASN A 413 20.77 13.31 9.33
N ILE A 414 19.75 13.18 8.47
CA ILE A 414 19.54 14.09 7.35
C ILE A 414 19.06 15.42 7.94
N ARG A 415 19.98 16.21 8.50
CA ARG A 415 19.73 17.60 8.88
C ARG A 415 19.50 18.38 7.59
N ASN A 416 18.25 18.76 7.36
CA ASN A 416 17.90 19.65 6.26
C ASN A 416 18.44 21.06 6.59
N PRO A 417 19.44 21.60 5.85
CA PRO A 417 20.07 22.88 6.17
C PRO A 417 19.06 24.05 6.18
N ILE A 418 18.04 23.93 5.31
CA ILE A 418 17.02 24.94 5.06
C ILE A 418 16.13 25.20 6.30
N THR A 419 15.84 24.17 7.10
CA THR A 419 15.03 24.34 8.33
C THR A 419 15.79 25.05 9.45
N GLY A 420 17.11 24.91 9.54
CA GLY A 420 17.90 25.60 10.55
C GLY A 420 17.90 27.12 10.35
N GLU A 421 17.96 27.56 9.09
CA GLU A 421 17.98 28.98 8.72
C GLU A 421 16.59 29.63 8.79
N LEU A 422 15.53 28.89 8.42
CA LEU A 422 14.14 29.36 8.61
C LEU A 422 13.74 29.43 10.08
N ILE A 423 14.17 28.48 10.93
CA ILE A 423 13.87 28.51 12.37
C ILE A 423 14.69 29.59 13.07
N ALA A 424 15.96 29.80 12.70
CA ALA A 424 16.78 30.88 13.24
C ALA A 424 16.24 32.27 12.85
N THR A 425 15.73 32.42 11.62
CA THR A 425 15.09 33.68 11.19
C THR A 425 13.73 33.90 11.82
N ASP A 426 12.97 32.83 12.13
CA ASP A 426 11.68 32.92 12.81
C ASP A 426 11.84 33.18 14.32
N GLU A 427 12.86 32.61 14.98
CA GLU A 427 13.22 32.97 16.36
C GLU A 427 13.79 34.40 16.44
N ALA A 428 14.61 34.83 15.47
CA ALA A 428 15.07 36.21 15.39
C ALA A 428 13.91 37.19 15.17
N LYS A 429 12.92 36.82 14.34
CA LYS A 429 11.69 37.60 14.13
C LYS A 429 10.78 37.61 15.35
N LYS A 430 10.61 36.48 16.05
CA LYS A 430 9.85 36.40 17.31
C LYS A 430 10.53 37.17 18.44
N ALA A 431 11.86 37.13 18.53
CA ALA A 431 12.64 37.93 19.47
C ALA A 431 12.63 39.42 19.12
N LYS A 432 12.56 39.78 17.84
CA LYS A 432 12.38 41.17 17.40
C LYS A 432 10.95 41.65 17.67
N TRP A 433 9.94 40.85 17.33
CA TRP A 433 8.53 41.12 17.64
C TRP A 433 8.30 41.27 19.15
N ALA A 434 8.85 40.39 19.98
CA ALA A 434 8.75 40.50 21.43
C ALA A 434 9.41 41.78 21.96
N ARG A 435 10.55 42.20 21.39
CA ARG A 435 11.20 43.48 21.73
C ARG A 435 10.38 44.69 21.30
N ASP A 436 9.80 44.66 20.10
CA ASP A 436 9.03 45.77 19.53
C ASP A 436 7.63 45.90 20.18
N THR A 437 7.03 44.77 20.60
CA THR A 437 5.72 44.72 21.27
C THR A 437 5.80 45.10 22.75
N ILE A 438 6.95 44.90 23.41
CA ILE A 438 7.18 45.40 24.78
C ILE A 438 7.44 46.92 24.79
N ALA A 439 7.92 47.49 23.67
CA ALA A 439 8.19 48.92 23.53
C ALA A 439 6.96 49.77 23.16
N THR A 440 5.88 49.16 22.66
CA THR A 440 4.65 49.88 22.26
C THR A 440 3.46 49.27 22.98
N LYS A 441 2.90 50.04 23.91
CA LYS A 441 1.91 49.60 24.92
C LYS A 441 0.48 49.39 24.36
N GLU A 442 0.35 48.99 23.10
CA GLU A 442 -0.93 48.70 22.46
C GLU A 442 -0.85 47.35 21.73
N ILE A 443 -1.68 46.41 22.17
CA ILE A 443 -1.88 45.12 21.50
C ILE A 443 -3.09 45.32 20.56
N PRO A 444 -2.92 45.34 19.23
CA PRO A 444 -4.07 45.25 18.34
C PRO A 444 -4.55 43.80 18.32
N TYR A 445 -5.87 43.64 18.43
CA TYR A 445 -6.55 42.36 18.23
C TYR A 445 -6.35 41.92 16.78
N VAL A 446 -5.69 40.78 16.56
CA VAL A 446 -5.57 40.18 15.22
C VAL A 446 -6.72 39.20 15.06
N GLU A 447 -7.66 39.52 14.18
CA GLU A 447 -8.65 38.56 13.68
C GLU A 447 -7.93 37.42 12.97
N GLU A 448 -8.18 36.20 13.43
CA GLU A 448 -7.72 34.96 12.80
C GLU A 448 -8.55 34.70 11.54
N ASN A 449 -8.30 35.47 10.48
CA ASN A 449 -8.86 35.18 9.16
C ASN A 449 -8.07 34.02 8.54
N GLY A 450 -8.78 32.92 8.32
CA GLY A 450 -8.34 31.76 7.52
C GLY A 450 -8.03 32.17 6.08
N GLY A 451 -6.81 32.63 5.84
CA GLY A 451 -6.26 32.94 4.52
C GLY A 451 -5.20 31.90 4.13
N GLY A 452 -5.53 31.07 3.14
CA GLY A 452 -4.59 30.12 2.56
C GLY A 452 -3.33 30.80 2.03
N PHE A 453 -2.17 30.29 2.43
CA PHE A 453 -0.92 30.61 1.76
C PHE A 453 -0.90 29.90 0.40
N GLU A 454 -1.43 30.55 -0.63
CA GLU A 454 -1.19 30.16 -2.02
C GLU A 454 0.27 30.48 -2.36
N ILE A 455 1.12 29.46 -2.27
CA ILE A 455 2.47 29.55 -2.83
C ILE A 455 2.30 29.48 -4.36
N PRO A 456 2.74 30.49 -5.13
CA PRO A 456 2.69 30.43 -6.59
C PRO A 456 3.44 29.20 -7.11
N LEU A 457 2.91 28.51 -8.12
CA LEU A 457 3.48 27.29 -8.73
C LEU A 457 4.99 27.37 -8.99
N TRP A 458 5.50 28.53 -9.43
CA TRP A 458 6.92 28.73 -9.68
C TRP A 458 7.79 28.60 -8.43
N ARG A 459 7.30 29.00 -7.24
CA ARG A 459 8.05 28.87 -5.97
C ARG A 459 8.16 27.41 -5.50
N PHE A 460 7.12 26.60 -5.74
CA PHE A 460 7.13 25.16 -5.46
C PHE A 460 8.18 24.44 -6.32
N PHE A 461 8.18 24.68 -7.64
CA PHE A 461 9.19 24.10 -8.53
C PHE A 461 10.61 24.56 -8.16
N THR A 462 10.80 25.83 -7.77
CA THR A 462 12.12 26.26 -7.29
C THR A 462 12.54 25.59 -6.00
N GLN A 463 11.64 25.23 -5.08
CA GLN A 463 11.98 24.56 -3.80
C GLN A 463 12.27 23.06 -3.94
N VAL A 464 11.50 22.37 -4.79
CA VAL A 464 11.70 20.95 -5.09
C VAL A 464 13.00 20.74 -5.88
N PHE A 465 13.32 21.65 -6.80
CA PHE A 465 14.60 21.59 -7.51
C PHE A 465 15.76 22.22 -6.71
N SER A 466 15.51 23.15 -5.78
CA SER A 466 16.60 23.72 -4.98
C SER A 466 17.19 22.73 -3.97
N SER A 467 16.42 21.72 -3.57
CA SER A 467 16.92 20.61 -2.74
C SER A 467 17.82 19.65 -3.53
N ALA A 468 17.76 19.66 -4.87
CA ALA A 468 18.76 19.05 -5.74
C ALA A 468 19.89 20.03 -6.12
N SER A 469 19.66 21.35 -6.00
CA SER A 469 20.60 22.39 -6.42
C SER A 469 21.63 22.81 -5.36
N GLU A 470 21.60 22.25 -4.15
CA GLU A 470 22.66 22.53 -3.14
C GLU A 470 24.05 22.03 -3.59
N VAL A 471 24.13 21.24 -4.68
CA VAL A 471 25.39 20.84 -5.31
C VAL A 471 25.86 21.82 -6.42
N VAL A 472 25.02 22.75 -6.87
CA VAL A 472 25.36 23.70 -7.96
C VAL A 472 24.96 25.13 -7.60
N SER A 473 25.78 25.79 -6.79
CA SER A 473 25.60 27.19 -6.37
C SER A 473 26.01 28.17 -7.49
N GLY A 474 25.12 28.43 -8.45
CA GLY A 474 25.29 29.46 -9.46
C GLY A 474 23.96 29.89 -10.10
N VAL A 475 23.96 31.00 -10.85
CA VAL A 475 22.80 31.47 -11.66
C VAL A 475 22.27 30.35 -12.57
N ALA A 476 23.15 29.43 -13.00
CA ALA A 476 22.81 28.21 -13.72
C ALA A 476 21.87 27.25 -12.95
N GLY A 477 22.00 27.14 -11.63
CA GLY A 477 21.18 26.27 -10.77
C GLY A 477 19.73 26.76 -10.60
N ARG A 478 19.47 28.07 -10.75
CA ARG A 478 18.11 28.63 -10.77
C ARG A 478 17.51 28.70 -12.17
N ALA A 479 18.35 28.83 -13.20
CA ALA A 479 17.90 28.82 -14.59
C ALA A 479 17.47 27.42 -15.06
N LEU A 480 18.16 26.36 -14.63
CA LEU A 480 17.89 24.99 -15.08
C LEU A 480 16.45 24.52 -14.77
N PRO A 481 15.88 24.70 -13.57
CA PRO A 481 14.49 24.30 -13.29
C PRO A 481 13.48 25.08 -14.12
N VAL A 482 13.74 26.38 -14.36
CA VAL A 482 12.88 27.23 -15.19
C VAL A 482 12.95 26.81 -16.65
N LEU A 483 14.14 26.51 -17.17
CA LEU A 483 14.35 26.01 -18.53
C LEU A 483 13.68 24.64 -18.72
N VAL A 484 13.84 23.72 -17.77
CA VAL A 484 13.19 22.41 -17.80
C VAL A 484 11.67 22.57 -17.76
N PHE A 485 11.14 23.38 -16.84
CA PHE A 485 9.70 23.64 -16.77
C PHE A 485 9.16 24.28 -18.05
N THR A 486 9.87 25.25 -18.61
CA THR A 486 9.49 25.92 -19.87
C THR A 486 9.53 24.93 -21.04
N ALA A 487 10.59 24.13 -21.17
CA ALA A 487 10.70 23.10 -22.19
C ALA A 487 9.58 22.06 -22.08
N LEU A 488 9.27 21.60 -20.86
CA LEU A 488 8.15 20.68 -20.61
C LEU A 488 6.81 21.33 -20.97
N SER A 489 6.58 22.59 -20.58
CA SER A 489 5.33 23.30 -20.88
C SER A 489 5.14 23.52 -22.37
N VAL A 490 6.21 23.89 -23.09
CA VAL A 490 6.21 24.02 -24.56
C VAL A 490 5.98 22.65 -25.22
N GLY A 491 6.64 21.60 -24.74
CA GLY A 491 6.46 20.23 -25.26
C GLY A 491 5.03 19.72 -25.07
N ILE A 492 4.43 19.95 -23.89
CA ILE A 492 3.03 19.64 -23.62
C ILE A 492 2.10 20.45 -24.52
N GLY A 493 2.35 21.76 -24.65
CA GLY A 493 1.57 22.63 -25.53
C GLY A 493 1.61 22.19 -26.99
N TYR A 494 2.78 21.82 -27.48
CA TYR A 494 2.96 21.25 -28.82
C TYR A 494 2.24 19.91 -28.97
N GLY A 495 2.34 19.02 -27.98
CA GLY A 495 1.62 17.74 -27.96
C GLY A 495 0.10 17.92 -28.02
N VAL A 496 -0.45 18.84 -27.22
CA VAL A 496 -1.89 19.18 -27.23
C VAL A 496 -2.31 19.77 -28.57
N PHE A 497 -1.47 20.62 -29.17
CA PHE A 497 -1.73 21.18 -30.50
C PHE A 497 -1.77 20.08 -31.59
N GLN A 498 -0.80 19.16 -31.58
CA GLN A 498 -0.77 18.01 -32.49
C GLN A 498 -1.98 17.09 -32.29
N ALA A 499 -2.34 16.82 -31.03
CA ALA A 499 -3.54 16.07 -30.68
C ALA A 499 -4.81 16.74 -31.24
N GLY A 500 -4.92 18.06 -31.11
CA GLY A 500 -6.02 18.83 -31.68
C GLY A 500 -6.11 18.72 -33.22
N GLN A 501 -4.97 18.72 -33.92
CA GLN A 501 -4.95 18.53 -35.38
C GLN A 501 -5.41 17.13 -35.78
N LEU A 502 -4.93 16.08 -35.10
CA LEU A 502 -5.35 14.70 -35.38
C LEU A 502 -6.85 14.52 -35.18
N VAL A 503 -7.40 15.06 -34.10
CA VAL A 503 -8.82 14.94 -33.76
C VAL A 503 -9.70 15.77 -34.70
N ASN A 504 -9.24 16.95 -35.13
CA ASN A 504 -9.96 17.78 -36.11
C ASN A 504 -10.03 17.15 -37.51
N ALA A 505 -9.13 16.22 -37.84
CA ALA A 505 -9.14 15.51 -39.10
C ALA A 505 -10.22 14.42 -39.18
N LEU A 506 -10.87 14.07 -38.07
CA LEU A 506 -11.87 13.00 -38.03
C LEU A 506 -13.23 13.44 -38.60
N PRO A 507 -13.84 12.64 -39.49
CA PRO A 507 -15.18 12.91 -39.98
C PRO A 507 -16.23 12.70 -38.87
N LEU A 508 -17.40 13.32 -39.04
CA LEU A 508 -18.52 13.19 -38.10
C LEU A 508 -18.95 11.73 -37.90
N GLU A 509 -18.85 10.90 -38.93
CA GLU A 509 -19.13 9.46 -38.86
C GLU A 509 -18.27 8.74 -37.81
N SER A 510 -16.99 9.12 -37.69
CA SER A 510 -16.10 8.56 -36.67
C SER A 510 -16.55 8.94 -35.26
N TRP A 511 -17.03 10.16 -35.06
CA TRP A 511 -17.59 10.58 -33.76
C TRP A 511 -18.87 9.84 -33.39
N ILE A 512 -19.74 9.56 -34.36
CA ILE A 512 -20.95 8.75 -34.15
C ILE A 512 -20.56 7.31 -33.80
N SER A 513 -19.58 6.73 -34.50
CA SER A 513 -19.04 5.40 -34.20
C SER A 513 -18.45 5.36 -32.78
N ILE A 514 -17.63 6.35 -32.39
CA ILE A 514 -17.08 6.44 -31.03
C ILE A 514 -18.20 6.54 -29.99
N GLY A 515 -19.22 7.36 -30.22
CA GLY A 515 -20.34 7.53 -29.29
C GLY A 515 -21.18 6.26 -29.10
N THR A 516 -21.47 5.53 -30.19
CA THR A 516 -22.21 4.26 -30.13
C THR A 516 -21.39 3.14 -29.50
N ALA A 517 -20.10 3.03 -29.86
CA ALA A 517 -19.14 2.11 -29.25
C ALA A 517 -18.98 2.37 -27.73
N ALA A 518 -18.92 3.64 -27.33
CA ALA A 518 -18.88 4.06 -25.93
C ALA A 518 -20.13 3.64 -25.17
N ALA A 519 -21.33 3.85 -25.74
CA ALA A 519 -22.58 3.45 -25.12
C ALA A 519 -22.67 1.92 -24.95
N ALA A 520 -22.25 1.16 -25.96
CA ALA A 520 -22.22 -0.30 -25.90
C ALA A 520 -21.29 -0.80 -24.78
N THR A 521 -20.08 -0.26 -24.70
CA THR A 521 -19.10 -0.59 -23.66
C THR A 521 -19.63 -0.25 -22.26
N PHE A 522 -20.19 0.95 -22.11
CA PHE A 522 -20.77 1.39 -20.84
C PHE A 522 -21.91 0.48 -20.39
N GLY A 523 -22.78 0.06 -21.32
CA GLY A 523 -23.82 -0.93 -21.07
C GLY A 523 -23.26 -2.26 -20.56
N ARG A 524 -22.19 -2.78 -21.19
CA ARG A 524 -21.51 -4.01 -20.73
C ARG A 524 -20.86 -3.86 -19.37
N VAL A 525 -20.24 -2.72 -19.07
CA VAL A 525 -19.67 -2.41 -17.75
C VAL A 525 -20.77 -2.43 -16.67
N LEU A 526 -21.91 -1.80 -16.93
CA LEU A 526 -23.05 -1.82 -16.01
C LEU A 526 -23.64 -3.22 -15.83
N ALA A 527 -23.73 -4.01 -16.90
CA ALA A 527 -24.18 -5.40 -16.84
C ALA A 527 -23.24 -6.26 -15.99
N ALA A 528 -21.93 -6.19 -16.23
CA ALA A 528 -20.91 -6.91 -15.47
C ALA A 528 -20.92 -6.52 -13.98
N LEU A 529 -21.08 -5.22 -13.68
CA LEU A 529 -21.20 -4.72 -12.31
C LEU A 529 -22.48 -5.23 -11.63
N GLY A 530 -23.62 -5.15 -12.32
CA GLY A 530 -24.90 -5.62 -11.79
C GLY A 530 -24.89 -7.12 -11.49
N LEU A 531 -24.35 -7.92 -12.40
CA LEU A 531 -24.18 -9.37 -12.20
C LEU A 531 -23.20 -9.67 -11.07
N SER A 532 -22.11 -8.92 -10.94
CA SER A 532 -21.17 -9.05 -9.82
C SER A 532 -21.88 -8.78 -8.50
N LEU A 533 -22.54 -7.63 -8.36
CA LEU A 533 -23.23 -7.22 -7.14
C LEU A 533 -24.31 -8.22 -6.69
N LEU A 534 -25.01 -8.83 -7.66
CA LEU A 534 -26.10 -9.76 -7.39
C LEU A 534 -25.66 -10.95 -6.52
N TRP A 535 -24.44 -11.47 -6.72
CA TRP A 535 -23.95 -12.62 -5.97
C TRP A 535 -22.86 -12.25 -4.95
N THR A 536 -21.99 -11.27 -5.23
CA THR A 536 -20.88 -10.93 -4.33
C THR A 536 -21.35 -10.23 -3.07
N VAL A 537 -22.44 -9.44 -3.11
CA VAL A 537 -22.95 -8.77 -1.92
C VAL A 537 -23.55 -9.79 -0.94
N PRO A 538 -24.45 -10.71 -1.34
CA PRO A 538 -24.91 -11.78 -0.47
C PRO A 538 -23.77 -12.68 0.03
N ALA A 539 -22.88 -13.12 -0.87
CA ALA A 539 -21.77 -14.00 -0.51
C ALA A 539 -20.80 -13.32 0.47
N GLY A 540 -20.43 -12.07 0.20
CA GLY A 540 -19.50 -11.31 1.03
C GLY A 540 -20.05 -11.07 2.44
N VAL A 541 -21.34 -10.74 2.56
CA VAL A 541 -22.00 -10.61 3.87
C VAL A 541 -22.06 -11.96 4.60
N ALA A 542 -22.35 -13.05 3.90
CA ALA A 542 -22.38 -14.38 4.50
C ALA A 542 -21.00 -14.82 5.02
N ILE A 543 -19.94 -14.55 4.26
CA ILE A 543 -18.55 -14.85 4.63
C ILE A 543 -18.08 -13.95 5.78
N GLY A 544 -18.29 -12.64 5.69
CA GLY A 544 -17.80 -11.68 6.67
C GLY A 544 -18.46 -11.83 8.04
N ARG A 545 -19.71 -12.30 8.10
CA ARG A 545 -20.42 -12.53 9.38
C ARG A 545 -20.08 -13.85 10.07
N ASN A 546 -19.42 -14.79 9.40
CA ASN A 546 -19.15 -16.11 9.95
C ASN A 546 -17.66 -16.43 9.92
N ALA A 547 -17.02 -16.37 11.10
CA ALA A 547 -15.59 -16.61 11.27
C ALA A 547 -15.12 -17.96 10.70
N LYS A 548 -15.93 -19.03 10.82
CA LYS A 548 -15.59 -20.36 10.27
C LYS A 548 -15.61 -20.36 8.75
N LEU A 549 -16.61 -19.71 8.17
CA LEU A 549 -16.73 -19.57 6.72
C LEU A 549 -15.59 -18.71 6.16
N SER A 550 -15.27 -17.60 6.83
CA SER A 550 -14.11 -16.75 6.48
C SER A 550 -12.81 -17.55 6.51
N ALA A 551 -12.54 -18.32 7.57
CA ALA A 551 -11.32 -19.11 7.69
C ALA A 551 -11.14 -20.15 6.58
N THR A 552 -12.24 -20.67 6.01
CA THR A 552 -12.20 -21.73 4.99
C THR A 552 -12.25 -21.17 3.57
N VAL A 553 -13.13 -20.20 3.31
CA VAL A 553 -13.43 -19.67 1.97
C VAL A 553 -12.47 -18.57 1.56
N GLN A 554 -12.02 -17.73 2.50
CA GLN A 554 -11.15 -16.59 2.19
C GLN A 554 -9.83 -17.02 1.50
N PRO A 555 -9.13 -18.09 1.92
CA PRO A 555 -7.96 -18.57 1.20
C PRO A 555 -8.25 -19.02 -0.23
N ILE A 556 -9.42 -19.65 -0.47
CA ILE A 556 -9.83 -20.13 -1.80
C ILE A 556 -10.11 -18.93 -2.71
N VAL A 557 -10.88 -17.96 -2.20
CA VAL A 557 -11.22 -16.72 -2.90
C VAL A 557 -9.97 -15.89 -3.20
N GLN A 558 -9.00 -15.82 -2.28
CA GLN A 558 -7.72 -15.14 -2.52
C GLN A 558 -6.93 -15.77 -3.67
N ILE A 559 -6.83 -17.11 -3.71
CA ILE A 559 -6.17 -17.81 -4.81
C ILE A 559 -6.94 -17.56 -6.12
N ALA A 560 -8.26 -17.73 -6.12
CA ALA A 560 -9.07 -17.54 -7.32
C ALA A 560 -8.97 -16.09 -7.86
N ALA A 561 -9.02 -15.10 -6.97
CA ALA A 561 -8.89 -13.69 -7.32
C ALA A 561 -7.48 -13.30 -7.81
N SER A 562 -6.45 -14.06 -7.43
CA SER A 562 -5.08 -13.82 -7.87
C SER A 562 -4.85 -14.22 -9.33
N VAL A 563 -5.72 -15.07 -9.92
CA VAL A 563 -5.63 -15.48 -11.32
C VAL A 563 -6.24 -14.40 -12.23
N PRO A 564 -5.47 -13.84 -13.18
CA PRO A 564 -5.95 -12.83 -14.11
C PRO A 564 -7.10 -13.38 -14.94
N ALA A 565 -8.20 -12.62 -15.01
CA ALA A 565 -9.36 -13.01 -15.79
C ALA A 565 -8.99 -13.22 -17.29
N THR A 566 -8.07 -12.42 -17.83
CA THR A 566 -7.58 -12.53 -19.21
C THR A 566 -6.94 -13.88 -19.52
N ALA A 567 -6.31 -14.50 -18.53
CA ALA A 567 -5.70 -15.81 -18.67
C ALA A 567 -6.77 -16.90 -18.90
N LEU A 568 -7.97 -16.73 -18.31
CA LEU A 568 -9.11 -17.62 -18.49
C LEU A 568 -9.90 -17.35 -19.78
N PHE A 569 -9.66 -16.22 -20.44
CA PHE A 569 -10.50 -15.74 -21.52
C PHE A 569 -10.58 -16.66 -22.74
N PRO A 570 -9.47 -17.24 -23.27
CA PRO A 570 -9.56 -18.16 -24.40
C PRO A 570 -10.45 -19.37 -24.12
N PHE A 571 -10.39 -19.92 -22.91
CA PHE A 571 -11.23 -21.05 -22.50
C PHE A 571 -12.69 -20.65 -22.32
N LEU A 572 -12.92 -19.46 -21.75
CA LEU A 572 -14.26 -18.89 -21.62
C LEU A 572 -14.91 -18.69 -22.98
N LEU A 573 -14.18 -18.18 -23.97
CA LEU A 573 -14.67 -18.02 -25.34
C LEU A 573 -14.95 -19.34 -26.01
N LEU A 574 -14.05 -20.32 -25.92
CA LEU A 574 -14.28 -21.67 -26.45
C LEU A 574 -15.49 -22.35 -25.81
N PHE A 575 -15.73 -22.11 -24.52
CA PHE A 575 -16.88 -22.63 -23.80
C PHE A 575 -18.18 -21.94 -24.24
N LEU A 576 -18.19 -20.61 -24.28
CA LEU A 576 -19.36 -19.83 -24.69
C LEU A 576 -19.71 -20.06 -26.16
N ALA A 577 -18.72 -20.17 -27.04
CA ALA A 577 -18.93 -20.48 -28.45
C ALA A 577 -19.69 -21.80 -28.64
N ARG A 578 -19.43 -22.81 -27.79
CA ARG A 578 -20.20 -24.07 -27.80
C ARG A 578 -21.64 -23.94 -27.33
N LEU A 579 -21.92 -22.96 -26.46
CA LEU A 579 -23.26 -22.65 -25.97
C LEU A 579 -24.02 -21.67 -26.88
N GLY A 580 -23.44 -21.27 -28.01
CA GLY A 580 -24.00 -20.25 -28.90
C GLY A 580 -23.80 -18.81 -28.40
N GLY A 581 -23.01 -18.61 -27.35
CA GLY A 581 -22.60 -17.29 -26.88
C GLY A 581 -21.48 -16.69 -27.73
N GLY A 582 -21.65 -15.45 -28.15
CA GLY A 582 -20.63 -14.69 -28.90
C GLY A 582 -19.66 -13.93 -28.00
N LEU A 583 -18.78 -13.15 -28.64
CA LEU A 583 -17.84 -12.28 -27.93
C LEU A 583 -18.56 -11.30 -27.00
N GLU A 584 -19.78 -10.84 -27.33
CA GLU A 584 -20.54 -9.91 -26.47
C GLU A 584 -20.74 -10.43 -25.03
N ILE A 585 -21.21 -11.68 -24.91
CA ILE A 585 -21.42 -12.34 -23.62
C ILE A 585 -20.06 -12.67 -22.99
N GLY A 586 -19.09 -13.07 -23.82
CA GLY A 586 -17.71 -13.29 -23.41
C GLY A 586 -17.08 -12.06 -22.76
N SER A 587 -17.32 -10.87 -23.32
CA SER A 587 -16.79 -9.60 -22.80
C SER A 587 -17.41 -9.28 -21.44
N VAL A 588 -18.74 -9.39 -21.30
CA VAL A 588 -19.41 -9.18 -20.01
C VAL A 588 -18.93 -10.18 -18.96
N ALA A 589 -18.80 -11.45 -19.33
CA ALA A 589 -18.32 -12.49 -18.41
C ALA A 589 -16.85 -12.25 -18.01
N LEU A 590 -15.99 -11.84 -18.94
CA LEU A 590 -14.60 -11.51 -18.64
C LEU A 590 -14.47 -10.28 -17.73
N MET A 591 -15.21 -9.22 -18.04
CA MET A 591 -15.29 -8.02 -17.19
C MET A 591 -15.77 -8.39 -15.78
N MET A 592 -16.80 -9.23 -15.67
CA MET A 592 -17.32 -9.70 -14.38
C MET A 592 -16.25 -10.50 -13.60
N LEU A 593 -15.60 -11.46 -14.25
CA LEU A 593 -14.53 -12.27 -13.63
C LEU A 593 -13.38 -11.40 -13.11
N GLY A 594 -13.04 -10.33 -13.83
CA GLY A 594 -12.01 -9.38 -13.40
C GLY A 594 -12.45 -8.49 -12.24
N THR A 595 -13.75 -8.22 -12.09
CA THR A 595 -14.22 -7.11 -11.24
C THR A 595 -14.96 -7.55 -9.98
N MET A 596 -15.56 -8.75 -10.00
CA MET A 596 -16.35 -9.31 -8.91
C MET A 596 -15.56 -9.43 -7.60
N TRP A 597 -14.25 -9.70 -7.67
CA TRP A 597 -13.39 -9.86 -6.49
C TRP A 597 -13.23 -8.57 -5.69
N TYR A 598 -13.18 -7.41 -6.35
CA TYR A 598 -13.07 -6.12 -5.66
C TYR A 598 -14.30 -5.85 -4.79
N VAL A 599 -15.49 -6.11 -5.32
CA VAL A 599 -16.74 -5.98 -4.58
C VAL A 599 -16.78 -6.99 -3.44
N LEU A 600 -16.45 -8.26 -3.71
CA LEU A 600 -16.51 -9.33 -2.71
C LEU A 600 -15.62 -9.04 -1.50
N PHE A 601 -14.35 -8.70 -1.69
CA PHE A 601 -13.44 -8.44 -0.56
C PHE A 601 -13.83 -7.21 0.24
N ASN A 602 -14.27 -6.14 -0.42
CA ASN A 602 -14.73 -4.95 0.29
C ASN A 602 -16.00 -5.25 1.09
N VAL A 603 -16.95 -6.00 0.55
CA VAL A 603 -18.16 -6.39 1.28
C VAL A 603 -17.83 -7.31 2.46
N ILE A 604 -16.87 -8.23 2.32
CA ILE A 604 -16.39 -9.06 3.46
C ILE A 604 -15.85 -8.15 4.57
N ALA A 605 -14.97 -7.21 4.22
CA ALA A 605 -14.39 -6.27 5.19
C ALA A 605 -15.47 -5.40 5.86
N GLY A 606 -16.43 -4.88 5.08
CA GLY A 606 -17.53 -4.10 5.61
C GLY A 606 -18.45 -4.89 6.52
N ALA A 607 -18.72 -6.16 6.20
CA ALA A 607 -19.52 -7.03 7.05
C ALA A 607 -18.81 -7.40 8.36
N GLN A 608 -17.49 -7.54 8.34
CA GLN A 608 -16.65 -7.77 9.54
C GLN A 608 -16.53 -6.53 10.42
N ALA A 609 -16.65 -5.33 9.84
CA ALA A 609 -16.60 -4.07 10.57
C ALA A 609 -17.88 -3.77 11.37
N ILE A 610 -19.00 -4.45 11.08
CA ILE A 610 -20.25 -4.28 11.83
C ILE A 610 -20.11 -4.99 13.19
N PRO A 611 -20.22 -4.29 14.32
CA PRO A 611 -20.13 -4.89 15.64
C PRO A 611 -21.14 -6.02 15.85
N SER A 612 -20.71 -7.13 16.47
CA SER A 612 -21.58 -8.28 16.75
C SER A 612 -22.80 -7.92 17.57
N GLU A 613 -22.65 -6.95 18.48
CA GLU A 613 -23.68 -6.47 19.39
C GLU A 613 -24.88 -5.90 18.64
N LEU A 614 -24.67 -5.28 17.46
CA LEU A 614 -25.78 -4.78 16.64
C LEU A 614 -26.62 -5.92 16.05
N PHE A 615 -26.00 -7.08 15.77
CA PHE A 615 -26.73 -8.27 15.35
C PHE A 615 -27.48 -8.92 16.52
N ASP A 616 -26.91 -8.88 17.73
CA ASP A 616 -27.57 -9.37 18.94
C ASP A 616 -28.78 -8.49 19.29
N VAL A 617 -28.63 -7.17 19.25
CA VAL A 617 -29.72 -6.21 19.40
C VAL A 617 -30.81 -6.44 18.36
N ASP A 618 -30.45 -6.62 17.08
CA ASP A 618 -31.43 -6.95 16.04
C ASP A 618 -32.13 -8.30 16.32
N SER A 619 -31.42 -9.31 16.84
CA SER A 619 -32.02 -10.60 17.18
C SER A 619 -33.02 -10.52 18.35
N VAL A 620 -32.79 -9.62 19.30
CA VAL A 620 -33.62 -9.43 20.51
C VAL A 620 -34.79 -8.47 20.24
N TYR A 621 -34.53 -7.30 19.66
CA TYR A 621 -35.53 -6.25 19.44
C TYR A 621 -36.31 -6.44 18.14
N ASN A 622 -35.76 -7.17 17.17
CA ASN A 622 -36.26 -7.18 15.80
C ASN A 622 -36.44 -8.62 15.27
N LYS A 623 -37.62 -9.20 15.51
CA LYS A 623 -38.14 -10.31 14.68
C LYS A 623 -38.58 -9.81 13.28
N GLU A 624 -37.98 -8.74 12.77
CA GLU A 624 -38.48 -7.93 11.65
C GLU A 624 -38.24 -8.56 10.26
N GLY A 625 -37.76 -9.80 10.20
CA GLY A 625 -37.57 -10.55 8.96
C GLY A 625 -36.30 -10.15 8.19
N VAL A 626 -35.85 -11.05 7.30
CA VAL A 626 -34.58 -10.92 6.57
C VAL A 626 -34.49 -9.59 5.81
N VAL A 627 -35.58 -9.18 5.15
CA VAL A 627 -35.60 -7.96 4.32
C VAL A 627 -35.33 -6.68 5.13
N LYS A 628 -35.95 -6.52 6.30
CA LYS A 628 -35.75 -5.32 7.13
C LYS A 628 -34.34 -5.28 7.72
N ARG A 629 -33.79 -6.43 8.14
CA ARG A 629 -32.38 -6.56 8.56
C ARG A 629 -31.43 -6.09 7.46
N TRP A 630 -31.65 -6.53 6.22
CA TRP A 630 -30.85 -6.10 5.08
C TRP A 630 -30.94 -4.58 4.86
N ARG A 631 -32.14 -4.01 4.91
CA ARG A 631 -32.37 -2.58 4.62
C ARG A 631 -31.91 -1.63 5.72
N LYS A 632 -32.02 -2.02 7.00
CA LYS A 632 -31.77 -1.13 8.15
C LYS A 632 -30.39 -1.32 8.78
N LEU A 633 -29.82 -2.53 8.73
CA LEU A 633 -28.56 -2.86 9.40
C LEU A 633 -27.45 -3.17 8.39
N ILE A 634 -27.64 -4.20 7.57
CA ILE A 634 -26.55 -4.73 6.73
C ILE A 634 -26.15 -3.74 5.64
N LEU A 635 -27.08 -3.32 4.77
CA LEU A 635 -26.76 -2.43 3.64
C LEU A 635 -26.21 -1.08 4.13
N PRO A 636 -26.82 -0.39 5.12
CA PRO A 636 -26.23 0.82 5.68
C PRO A 636 -24.82 0.60 6.25
N GLY A 637 -24.59 -0.52 6.94
CA GLY A 637 -23.31 -0.77 7.58
C GLY A 637 -22.17 -1.13 6.63
N ILE A 638 -22.46 -1.88 5.56
CA ILE A 638 -21.47 -2.18 4.53
C ILE A 638 -21.36 -1.06 3.49
N PHE A 639 -22.22 -0.03 3.51
CA PHE A 639 -22.34 0.95 2.43
C PHE A 639 -21.01 1.61 2.06
N PRO A 640 -20.19 2.13 3.00
CA PRO A 640 -18.92 2.76 2.65
C PRO A 640 -17.98 1.80 1.90
N TYR A 641 -17.86 0.57 2.40
CA TYR A 641 -17.04 -0.47 1.79
C TYR A 641 -17.60 -0.91 0.44
N LEU A 642 -18.92 -1.03 0.30
CA LEU A 642 -19.57 -1.38 -0.95
C LEU A 642 -19.27 -0.34 -2.04
N ILE A 643 -19.34 0.95 -1.72
CA ILE A 643 -18.99 2.03 -2.66
C ILE A 643 -17.52 1.93 -3.06
N THR A 644 -16.60 1.73 -2.10
CA THR A 644 -15.19 1.51 -2.40
C THR A 644 -14.99 0.33 -3.35
N GLY A 645 -15.64 -0.81 -3.07
CA GLY A 645 -15.57 -2.00 -3.91
C GLY A 645 -16.13 -1.80 -5.32
N ILE A 646 -17.26 -1.09 -5.46
CA ILE A 646 -17.86 -0.76 -6.75
C ILE A 646 -16.95 0.14 -7.58
N VAL A 647 -16.37 1.18 -6.98
CA VAL A 647 -15.50 2.13 -7.69
C VAL A 647 -14.26 1.43 -8.22
N THR A 648 -13.61 0.60 -7.40
CA THR A 648 -12.46 -0.21 -7.82
C THR A 648 -12.86 -1.22 -8.90
N ALA A 649 -14.02 -1.87 -8.76
CA ALA A 649 -14.54 -2.81 -9.75
C ALA A 649 -14.80 -2.14 -11.11
N VAL A 650 -15.41 -0.96 -11.13
CA VAL A 650 -15.67 -0.23 -12.39
C VAL A 650 -14.37 0.21 -13.05
N GLY A 651 -13.38 0.68 -12.28
CA GLY A 651 -12.04 0.96 -12.81
C GLY A 651 -11.41 -0.26 -13.47
N GLY A 652 -11.53 -1.43 -12.85
CA GLY A 652 -11.13 -2.71 -13.44
C GLY A 652 -11.93 -3.09 -14.70
N ALA A 653 -13.24 -2.82 -14.73
CA ALA A 653 -14.13 -3.15 -15.86
C ALA A 653 -13.75 -2.38 -17.13
N TRP A 654 -13.39 -1.11 -16.98
CA TRP A 654 -12.91 -0.27 -18.09
C TRP A 654 -11.60 -0.81 -18.68
N ASN A 655 -10.65 -1.21 -17.84
CA ASN A 655 -9.43 -1.85 -18.35
C ASN A 655 -9.72 -3.22 -18.98
N ALA A 656 -10.66 -3.97 -18.40
CA ALA A 656 -11.14 -5.24 -18.94
C ALA A 656 -11.76 -5.09 -20.33
N SER A 657 -12.45 -3.97 -20.61
CA SER A 657 -13.15 -3.75 -21.88
C SER A 657 -12.21 -3.80 -23.06
N ILE A 658 -11.04 -3.18 -22.98
CA ILE A 658 -10.09 -3.11 -24.10
C ILE A 658 -9.69 -4.51 -24.59
N VAL A 659 -9.34 -5.41 -23.66
CA VAL A 659 -8.88 -6.77 -23.98
C VAL A 659 -10.06 -7.71 -24.26
N SER A 660 -11.21 -7.47 -23.64
CA SER A 660 -12.36 -8.36 -23.76
C SER A 660 -13.19 -8.12 -25.02
N GLU A 661 -13.12 -6.92 -25.60
CA GLU A 661 -13.92 -6.55 -26.77
C GLU A 661 -13.18 -6.77 -28.11
N TYR A 662 -11.85 -6.98 -28.06
CA TYR A 662 -11.01 -7.27 -29.22
C TYR A 662 -9.97 -8.32 -28.87
N VAL A 663 -10.00 -9.46 -29.57
CA VAL A 663 -9.05 -10.55 -29.36
C VAL A 663 -8.65 -11.17 -30.68
N VAL A 664 -7.35 -11.44 -30.82
CA VAL A 664 -6.80 -12.22 -31.94
C VAL A 664 -6.80 -13.68 -31.52
N PHE A 665 -7.55 -14.52 -32.24
CA PHE A 665 -7.70 -15.93 -31.92
C PHE A 665 -7.83 -16.76 -33.21
N GLN A 666 -7.07 -17.87 -33.30
CA GLN A 666 -7.01 -18.75 -34.50
C GLN A 666 -6.62 -18.02 -35.80
N GLY A 667 -5.78 -16.99 -35.72
CA GLY A 667 -5.40 -16.18 -36.87
C GLY A 667 -6.51 -15.26 -37.40
N GLY A 668 -7.65 -15.18 -36.70
CA GLY A 668 -8.74 -14.24 -36.96
C GLY A 668 -8.90 -13.21 -35.85
N VAL A 669 -9.42 -12.04 -36.20
CA VAL A 669 -9.79 -11.02 -35.22
C VAL A 669 -11.25 -11.23 -34.83
N LEU A 670 -11.49 -11.55 -33.56
CA LEU A 670 -12.81 -11.55 -32.96
C LEU A 670 -13.00 -10.19 -32.27
N LYS A 671 -14.00 -9.44 -32.72
CA LYS A 671 -14.35 -8.14 -32.13
C LYS A 671 -15.85 -7.99 -31.92
N THR A 672 -16.22 -7.13 -30.99
CA THR A 672 -17.61 -6.73 -30.71
C THR A 672 -17.73 -5.21 -30.82
N ASP A 673 -18.94 -4.70 -31.02
CA ASP A 673 -19.17 -3.26 -31.05
C ASP A 673 -18.89 -2.67 -29.66
N GLY A 674 -17.80 -1.92 -29.54
CA GLY A 674 -17.29 -1.43 -28.26
C GLY A 674 -16.13 -0.46 -28.43
N LEU A 675 -15.99 0.44 -27.48
CA LEU A 675 -14.95 1.46 -27.44
C LEU A 675 -13.58 0.82 -27.19
N GLY A 676 -13.54 -0.28 -26.43
CA GLY A 676 -12.33 -1.07 -26.27
C GLY A 676 -11.90 -1.75 -27.55
N ALA A 677 -12.85 -2.24 -28.34
CA ALA A 677 -12.56 -2.79 -29.66
C ALA A 677 -12.06 -1.72 -30.63
N LEU A 678 -12.72 -0.56 -30.66
CA LEU A 678 -12.33 0.58 -31.50
C LEU A 678 -10.91 1.05 -31.17
N ILE A 679 -10.57 1.21 -29.88
CA ILE A 679 -9.22 1.59 -29.44
C ILE A 679 -8.19 0.54 -29.87
N SER A 680 -8.48 -0.75 -29.65
CA SER A 680 -7.54 -1.83 -29.98
C SER A 680 -7.32 -1.94 -31.49
N GLU A 681 -8.37 -1.83 -32.29
CA GLU A 681 -8.31 -1.86 -33.74
C GLU A 681 -7.55 -0.65 -34.31
N ALA A 682 -7.82 0.55 -33.79
CA ALA A 682 -7.08 1.76 -34.17
C ALA A 682 -5.59 1.66 -33.81
N ALA A 683 -5.27 1.08 -32.65
CA ALA A 683 -3.89 0.85 -32.23
C ALA A 683 -3.16 -0.14 -33.16
N ALA A 684 -3.80 -1.26 -33.50
CA ALA A 684 -3.23 -2.27 -34.39
C ALA A 684 -3.08 -1.76 -35.83
N GLY A 685 -4.06 -0.99 -36.31
CA GLY A 685 -4.07 -0.40 -37.65
C GLY A 685 -3.19 0.85 -37.81
N GLY A 686 -2.68 1.42 -36.72
CA GLY A 686 -1.90 2.66 -36.75
C GLY A 686 -2.74 3.92 -37.05
N ASP A 687 -4.05 3.88 -36.80
CA ASP A 687 -4.93 5.05 -36.91
C ASP A 687 -4.85 5.88 -35.61
N TYR A 688 -3.83 6.73 -35.55
CA TYR A 688 -3.57 7.55 -34.37
C TYR A 688 -4.67 8.58 -34.07
N ALA A 689 -5.43 9.01 -35.08
CA ALA A 689 -6.52 9.98 -34.88
C ALA A 689 -7.69 9.30 -34.17
N LEU A 690 -8.14 8.16 -34.67
CA LEU A 690 -9.22 7.38 -34.06
C LEU A 690 -8.82 6.85 -32.67
N LEU A 691 -7.57 6.39 -32.54
CA LEU A 691 -6.99 5.92 -31.28
C LEU A 691 -7.04 7.01 -30.20
N LEU A 692 -6.58 8.23 -30.53
CA LEU A 692 -6.58 9.37 -29.63
C LEU A 692 -8.00 9.80 -29.25
N ALA A 693 -8.90 9.92 -30.23
CA ALA A 693 -10.28 10.35 -29.99
C ALA A 693 -11.04 9.32 -29.12
N GLY A 694 -10.93 8.02 -29.43
CA GLY A 694 -11.53 6.96 -28.61
C GLY A 694 -11.00 6.96 -27.18
N THR A 695 -9.68 7.16 -27.01
CA THR A 695 -9.03 7.26 -25.70
C THR A 695 -9.53 8.45 -24.90
N VAL A 696 -9.62 9.64 -25.53
CA VAL A 696 -10.14 10.84 -24.88
C VAL A 696 -11.59 10.64 -24.45
N VAL A 697 -12.45 10.07 -25.31
CA VAL A 697 -13.84 9.78 -24.95
C VAL A 697 -13.93 8.80 -23.78
N MET A 698 -13.12 7.74 -23.78
CA MET A 698 -13.06 6.79 -22.67
C MET A 698 -12.66 7.46 -21.36
N SER A 699 -11.57 8.22 -21.36
CA SER A 699 -11.10 8.95 -20.17
C SER A 699 -12.13 9.97 -19.68
N LEU A 700 -12.79 10.69 -20.59
CA LEU A 700 -13.88 11.61 -20.25
C LEU A 700 -15.06 10.90 -19.60
N LEU A 701 -15.48 9.75 -20.12
CA LEU A 701 -16.58 8.96 -19.53
C LEU A 701 -16.24 8.50 -18.12
N VAL A 702 -15.02 8.02 -17.90
CA VAL A 702 -14.53 7.64 -16.57
C VAL A 702 -14.54 8.85 -15.63
N LEU A 703 -13.98 9.98 -16.05
CA LEU A 703 -13.91 11.20 -15.24
C LEU A 703 -15.30 11.77 -14.90
N VAL A 704 -16.22 11.78 -15.86
CA VAL A 704 -17.62 12.20 -15.67
C VAL A 704 -18.31 11.27 -14.68
N THR A 705 -18.16 9.96 -14.85
CA THR A 705 -18.73 8.97 -13.91
C THR A 705 -18.14 9.16 -12.50
N ASN A 706 -16.84 9.37 -12.39
CA ASN A 706 -16.18 9.64 -11.11
C ASN A 706 -16.73 10.90 -10.43
N LYS A 707 -16.88 11.99 -11.18
CA LYS A 707 -17.32 13.27 -10.63
C LYS A 707 -18.80 13.28 -10.24
N PHE A 708 -19.67 12.72 -11.07
CA PHE A 708 -21.12 12.85 -10.94
C PHE A 708 -21.80 11.65 -10.27
N VAL A 709 -21.17 10.48 -10.27
CA VAL A 709 -21.72 9.27 -9.62
C VAL A 709 -20.94 8.94 -8.36
N TRP A 710 -19.63 8.72 -8.46
CA TRP A 710 -18.84 8.24 -7.31
C TRP A 710 -18.62 9.32 -6.25
N GLY A 711 -18.26 10.54 -6.65
CA GLY A 711 -18.03 11.65 -5.72
C GLY A 711 -19.22 11.90 -4.77
N PRO A 712 -20.46 12.00 -5.26
CA PRO A 712 -21.64 12.11 -4.41
C PRO A 712 -21.87 10.88 -3.50
N LEU A 713 -21.67 9.66 -4.00
CA LEU A 713 -21.84 8.44 -3.22
C LEU A 713 -20.81 8.33 -2.08
N TYR A 714 -19.57 8.73 -2.31
CA TYR A 714 -18.55 8.81 -1.27
C TYR A 714 -18.93 9.80 -0.17
N ARG A 715 -19.37 11.02 -0.55
CA ARG A 715 -19.83 12.01 0.44
C ARG A 715 -21.00 11.49 1.26
N LEU A 716 -21.92 10.74 0.64
CA LEU A 716 -23.04 10.11 1.34
C LEU A 716 -22.55 9.05 2.34
N ALA A 717 -21.58 8.22 1.93
CA ALA A 717 -20.96 7.23 2.80
C ALA A 717 -20.28 7.87 4.02
N GLU A 718 -19.52 8.95 3.81
CA GLU A 718 -18.81 9.66 4.87
C GLU A 718 -19.72 10.38 5.86
N THR A 719 -20.83 10.96 5.39
CA THR A 719 -21.70 11.81 6.21
C THR A 719 -22.82 11.05 6.92
N LYS A 720 -23.41 10.03 6.28
CA LYS A 720 -24.62 9.37 6.76
C LYS A 720 -24.39 7.99 7.37
N TYR A 721 -23.39 7.26 6.89
CA TYR A 721 -23.20 5.84 7.20
C TYR A 721 -21.88 5.54 7.91
N ARG A 722 -21.19 6.57 8.41
CA ARG A 722 -20.01 6.40 9.26
C ARG A 722 -20.47 5.92 10.64
N MET A 723 -20.12 4.66 10.97
CA MET A 723 -20.32 4.08 12.30
C MET A 723 -19.16 4.41 13.23
#